data_AF-A0A7L3UZZ1-F1
#
_entry.id   AF-A0A7L3UZZ1-F1
#
_cell.length_a   1.000
_cell.length_b   1.000
_cell.length_c   1.000
_cell.angle_alpha   90.00
_cell.angle_beta   90.00
_cell.angle_gamma   90.00
#
_symmetry.space_group_name_H-M   'P 1'
#
loop_
_entity.id
_entity.type
_entity.pdbx_description
1 polymer ?
#
loop_
_entity_poly.entity_id
_entity_poly.type
_entity_poly.pdbx_seq_one_letter_code
_entity_poly.pdbx_strand_id
1 'polypeptide(L)'
;SAQELSQEVKAFLSGLDPVQGTPLSPPAHARCALRLLRCLPPARHAALQHLRGLFDDQVCQHLLQRESPAPGPAPKATPGSEVLQEARRALAELVAANPRAWAPGVAAWASELMGQLSSKYANRPGVPPAASLNELLQLWMACPATRALLDIYSQCLAAMVGSCPDACVDALLDTSVQHSPHFDWVVAHVGSSFPGTIISRVLSCGLKDFCAHGGAEAAGTAGDKRVPKIASVVGILGHLASRHAGSIKQELLRMFHESLGSPREHHKATVPFLLQLALMSPALLAAVSPELVDSLKPPVLNQLHQHFSSVPRDELEGVVGVVVHLLCHTSAGALRTLRFLLATAAPASVITAPGPALHEGVREACERLLQLLLLHLQKLVHARSSGSLAECPARPVPFLEALRPHVRELCQDTLRLERRRCLWQHQLLALLAVHSAPHGAAEALFYLLALARTPEELALAPQLHAGLRAAAKAVAAALVEAVCPEAAGAELAWPPEELARATVERDLRILRRFRQHPLLFPLLRLVAGGHPALCYCSVLLRGLLAGLVAHWDACREPSTGASPWHLRASCALVALLAEGSLLPPVLGNMHELFPELAPFEVHLLLLSVWGYLRENSPLPQKFTFQPELGVFRRDFGRDGDVSKHLAVLHAVLHRNIHRLGLLAARF
;
A
#
# COMPACT_ATOMS: atom_id res chain seq x y z
N SER A 1 -43.37 -33.95 -43.36
CA SER A 1 -44.00 -33.53 -44.64
C SER A 1 -44.24 -32.02 -44.64
N ALA A 2 -44.54 -31.37 -45.77
CA ALA A 2 -44.87 -29.93 -45.80
C ALA A 2 -46.15 -29.59 -45.00
N GLN A 3 -47.09 -30.54 -44.91
CA GLN A 3 -48.30 -30.39 -44.08
C GLN A 3 -47.99 -30.40 -42.59
N GLU A 4 -47.12 -31.30 -42.12
CA GLU A 4 -46.66 -31.31 -40.70
C GLU A 4 -45.97 -30.00 -40.32
N LEU A 5 -45.11 -29.46 -41.19
CA LEU A 5 -44.44 -28.18 -40.95
C LEU A 5 -45.44 -27.00 -40.88
N SER A 6 -46.48 -27.02 -41.71
CA SER A 6 -47.56 -26.01 -41.65
C SER A 6 -48.36 -26.11 -40.35
N GLN A 7 -48.63 -27.32 -39.87
CA GLN A 7 -49.30 -27.55 -38.58
C GLN A 7 -48.43 -27.08 -37.41
N GLU A 8 -47.13 -27.36 -37.43
CA GLU A 8 -46.17 -26.90 -36.41
C GLU A 8 -46.07 -25.36 -36.39
N VAL A 9 -46.05 -24.69 -37.55
CA VAL A 9 -46.07 -23.21 -37.59
C VAL A 9 -47.37 -22.66 -36.99
N LYS A 10 -48.53 -23.26 -37.31
CA LYS A 10 -49.81 -22.86 -36.73
C LYS A 10 -49.83 -23.06 -35.22
N ALA A 11 -49.34 -24.21 -34.74
CA ALA A 11 -49.24 -24.53 -33.32
C ALA A 11 -48.35 -23.54 -32.57
N PHE A 12 -47.20 -23.19 -33.15
CA PHE A 12 -46.27 -22.22 -32.57
C PHE A 12 -46.86 -20.82 -32.44
N LEU A 13 -47.58 -20.35 -33.47
CA LEU A 13 -48.18 -19.02 -33.51
C LEU A 13 -49.43 -18.91 -32.62
N SER A 14 -50.27 -19.94 -32.59
CA SER A 14 -51.49 -19.94 -31.78
C SER A 14 -51.24 -20.28 -30.31
N GLY A 15 -50.14 -20.98 -30.01
CA GLY A 15 -49.91 -21.58 -28.69
C GLY A 15 -50.90 -22.70 -28.37
N LEU A 16 -51.64 -23.20 -29.38
CA LEU A 16 -52.66 -24.24 -29.24
C LEU A 16 -52.25 -25.49 -30.01
N ASP A 17 -52.63 -26.65 -29.50
CA ASP A 17 -52.52 -27.91 -30.23
C ASP A 17 -53.40 -27.83 -31.51
N PRO A 18 -52.83 -28.03 -32.71
CA PRO A 18 -53.55 -27.87 -33.97
C PRO A 18 -54.62 -28.96 -34.19
N VAL A 19 -54.58 -30.06 -33.42
CA VAL A 19 -55.55 -31.17 -33.47
C VAL A 19 -56.59 -31.04 -32.36
N GLN A 20 -56.18 -30.66 -31.15
CA GLN A 20 -57.07 -30.64 -29.97
C GLN A 20 -57.61 -29.25 -29.60
N GLY A 21 -57.02 -28.17 -30.11
CA GLY A 21 -57.40 -26.78 -29.80
C GLY A 21 -57.08 -26.35 -28.37
N THR A 22 -56.41 -27.18 -27.57
CA THR A 22 -56.03 -26.93 -26.18
C THR A 22 -54.72 -26.13 -26.10
N PRO A 23 -54.50 -25.30 -25.06
CA PRO A 23 -53.23 -24.61 -24.86
C PRO A 23 -52.07 -25.58 -24.72
N LEU A 24 -50.99 -25.33 -25.46
CA LEU A 24 -49.77 -26.12 -25.37
C LEU A 24 -49.14 -25.91 -24.00
N SER A 25 -48.66 -27.00 -23.40
CA SER A 25 -47.80 -26.89 -22.22
C SER A 25 -46.50 -26.16 -22.59
N PRO A 26 -45.87 -25.39 -21.67
CA PRO A 26 -44.59 -24.75 -21.91
C PRO A 26 -43.50 -25.66 -22.53
N PRO A 27 -43.30 -26.93 -22.05
CA PRO A 27 -42.33 -27.83 -22.69
C PRO A 27 -42.75 -28.27 -24.11
N ALA A 28 -44.05 -28.44 -24.38
CA ALA A 28 -44.54 -28.80 -25.72
C ALA A 28 -44.36 -27.63 -26.71
N HIS A 29 -44.64 -26.40 -26.28
CA HIS A 29 -44.44 -25.19 -27.09
C HIS A 29 -42.96 -24.97 -27.41
N ALA A 30 -42.07 -25.16 -26.44
CA ALA A 30 -40.63 -25.09 -26.65
C ALA A 30 -40.11 -26.18 -27.60
N ARG A 31 -40.64 -27.41 -27.54
CA ARG A 31 -40.31 -28.49 -28.51
C ARG A 31 -40.77 -28.15 -29.94
N CYS A 32 -41.92 -27.51 -30.09
CA CYS A 32 -42.40 -26.97 -31.37
C CYS A 32 -41.41 -25.91 -31.91
N ALA A 33 -40.97 -24.97 -31.07
CA ALA A 33 -39.96 -23.97 -31.43
C ALA A 33 -38.62 -24.62 -31.87
N LEU A 34 -38.16 -25.67 -31.18
CA LEU A 34 -36.93 -26.40 -31.55
C LEU A 34 -37.05 -27.13 -32.90
N ARG A 35 -38.23 -27.67 -33.22
CA ARG A 35 -38.49 -28.26 -34.55
C ARG A 35 -38.44 -27.19 -35.64
N LEU A 36 -39.07 -26.03 -35.42
CA LEU A 36 -39.04 -24.91 -36.36
C LEU A 36 -37.62 -24.36 -36.57
N LEU A 37 -36.82 -24.27 -35.49
CA LEU A 37 -35.43 -23.84 -35.56
C LEU A 37 -34.58 -24.71 -36.50
N ARG A 38 -34.78 -26.02 -36.45
CA ARG A 38 -34.08 -27.01 -37.29
C ARG A 38 -34.56 -27.00 -38.74
N CYS A 39 -35.87 -26.88 -38.95
CA CYS A 39 -36.49 -27.18 -40.24
C CYS A 39 -36.83 -25.94 -41.09
N LEU A 40 -36.94 -24.73 -40.50
CA LEU A 40 -37.48 -23.56 -41.19
C LEU A 40 -36.62 -22.29 -40.96
N PRO A 41 -35.73 -21.91 -41.91
CA PRO A 41 -34.85 -20.76 -41.76
C PRO A 41 -35.54 -19.43 -41.41
N PRO A 42 -36.69 -19.06 -42.02
CA PRO A 42 -37.41 -17.83 -41.68
C PRO A 42 -37.93 -17.78 -40.23
N ALA A 43 -38.19 -18.92 -39.60
CA ALA A 43 -38.75 -18.99 -38.25
C ALA A 43 -37.69 -19.00 -37.15
N ARG A 44 -36.39 -19.05 -37.50
CA ARG A 44 -35.29 -19.21 -36.53
C ARG A 44 -35.26 -18.11 -35.47
N HIS A 45 -35.44 -16.84 -35.89
CA HIS A 45 -35.42 -15.72 -34.94
C HIS A 45 -36.59 -15.81 -33.95
N ALA A 46 -37.80 -16.11 -34.43
CA ALA A 46 -38.98 -16.27 -33.58
C ALA A 46 -38.84 -17.46 -32.62
N ALA A 47 -38.29 -18.59 -33.10
CA ALA A 47 -38.02 -19.76 -32.27
C ALA A 47 -36.99 -19.44 -31.16
N LEU A 48 -35.89 -18.76 -31.50
CA LEU A 48 -34.88 -18.32 -30.53
C LEU A 48 -35.46 -17.32 -29.52
N GLN A 49 -36.33 -16.40 -29.95
CA GLN A 49 -37.01 -15.45 -29.08
C GLN A 49 -37.93 -16.16 -28.09
N HIS A 50 -38.67 -17.18 -28.53
CA HIS A 50 -39.50 -17.98 -27.64
C HIS A 50 -38.66 -18.75 -26.61
N LEU A 51 -37.53 -19.33 -27.04
CA LEU A 51 -36.62 -20.01 -26.12
C LEU A 51 -36.07 -19.07 -25.03
N ARG A 52 -35.94 -17.75 -25.26
CA ARG A 52 -35.54 -16.81 -24.20
C ARG A 52 -36.44 -16.88 -22.98
N GLY A 53 -37.76 -16.98 -23.17
CA GLY A 53 -38.72 -17.11 -22.08
C GLY A 53 -38.51 -18.38 -21.26
N LEU A 54 -38.19 -19.50 -21.91
CA LEU A 54 -37.87 -20.75 -21.22
C LEU A 54 -36.66 -20.60 -20.28
N PHE A 55 -35.58 -19.97 -20.75
CA PHE A 55 -34.39 -19.74 -19.92
C PHE A 55 -34.66 -18.76 -18.78
N ASP A 56 -35.41 -17.69 -19.03
CA ASP A 56 -35.81 -16.70 -18.03
C ASP A 56 -36.66 -17.33 -16.91
N ASP A 57 -37.64 -18.15 -17.27
CA ASP A 57 -38.47 -18.88 -16.30
C ASP A 57 -37.62 -19.81 -15.42
N GLN A 58 -36.66 -20.54 -16.00
CA GLN A 58 -35.77 -21.42 -15.24
C GLN A 58 -34.84 -20.65 -14.29
N VAL A 59 -34.32 -19.50 -14.72
CA VAL A 59 -33.53 -18.61 -13.85
C VAL A 59 -34.39 -18.06 -12.71
N CYS A 60 -35.60 -17.59 -13.02
CA CYS A 60 -36.54 -17.06 -12.03
C CYS A 60 -36.86 -18.10 -10.95
N GLN A 61 -37.17 -19.33 -11.37
CA GLN A 61 -37.43 -20.46 -10.48
C GLN A 61 -36.23 -20.81 -9.60
N HIS A 62 -35.02 -20.82 -10.16
CA HIS A 62 -33.80 -21.07 -9.41
C HIS A 62 -33.57 -20.02 -8.30
N LEU A 63 -33.75 -18.74 -8.61
CA LEU A 63 -33.59 -17.66 -7.64
C LEU A 63 -34.68 -17.70 -6.55
N LEU A 64 -35.94 -17.96 -6.92
CA LEU A 64 -37.04 -18.15 -5.96
C LEU A 64 -36.79 -19.29 -4.97
N GLN A 65 -36.25 -20.42 -5.45
CA GLN A 65 -35.90 -21.55 -4.59
C GLN A 65 -34.81 -21.20 -3.59
N ARG A 66 -33.85 -20.35 -3.99
CA ARG A 66 -32.74 -19.90 -3.15
C ARG A 66 -33.16 -18.89 -2.09
N GLU A 67 -34.17 -18.07 -2.38
CA GLU A 67 -34.76 -17.11 -1.42
C GLU A 67 -35.62 -17.80 -0.35
N SER A 68 -36.03 -19.06 -0.56
CA SER A 68 -36.87 -19.77 0.39
C SER A 68 -36.07 -20.17 1.65
N PRO A 69 -36.54 -19.82 2.87
CA PRO A 69 -35.81 -20.10 4.11
C PRO A 69 -35.86 -21.57 4.55
N ALA A 70 -36.67 -22.41 3.89
CA ALA A 70 -36.76 -23.83 4.20
C ALA A 70 -35.83 -24.64 3.29
N PRO A 71 -34.98 -25.55 3.81
CA PRO A 71 -34.25 -26.51 2.99
C PRO A 71 -35.28 -27.44 2.33
N GLY A 72 -35.66 -27.12 1.10
CA GLY A 72 -36.56 -27.93 0.31
C GLY A 72 -35.92 -29.28 -0.06
N PRO A 73 -36.73 -30.32 -0.32
CA PRO A 73 -36.21 -31.59 -0.82
C PRO A 73 -35.41 -31.40 -2.11
N ALA A 74 -34.44 -32.29 -2.35
CA ALA A 74 -33.55 -32.26 -3.52
C ALA A 74 -34.34 -31.96 -4.81
N PRO A 75 -33.82 -31.10 -5.72
CA PRO A 75 -34.56 -30.63 -6.88
C PRO A 75 -34.94 -31.83 -7.75
N LYS A 76 -36.24 -32.16 -7.80
CA LYS A 76 -36.78 -33.09 -8.79
C LYS A 76 -36.58 -32.46 -10.18
N ALA A 77 -36.16 -33.24 -11.16
CA ALA A 77 -36.06 -32.79 -12.54
C ALA A 77 -37.41 -32.24 -12.99
N THR A 78 -37.48 -30.92 -13.20
CA THR A 78 -38.66 -30.28 -13.74
C THR A 78 -38.74 -30.57 -15.24
N PRO A 79 -39.93 -30.70 -15.82
CA PRO A 79 -40.08 -30.89 -17.27
C PRO A 79 -39.43 -29.75 -18.08
N GLY A 80 -39.27 -28.55 -17.50
CA GLY A 80 -38.50 -27.46 -18.10
C GLY A 80 -36.99 -27.72 -18.21
N SER A 81 -36.39 -28.46 -17.27
CA SER A 81 -34.97 -28.82 -17.28
C SER A 81 -34.62 -29.81 -18.40
N GLU A 82 -35.52 -30.74 -18.72
CA GLU A 82 -35.35 -31.65 -19.86
C GLU A 82 -35.33 -30.89 -21.18
N VAL A 83 -36.31 -30.00 -21.39
CA VAL A 83 -36.40 -29.22 -22.62
C VAL A 83 -35.24 -28.21 -22.76
N LEU A 84 -34.74 -27.69 -21.64
CA LEU A 84 -33.51 -26.90 -21.61
C LEU A 84 -32.30 -27.68 -22.16
N GLN A 85 -32.14 -28.94 -21.73
CA GLN A 85 -31.07 -29.81 -22.24
C GLN A 85 -31.28 -30.19 -23.71
N GLU A 86 -32.53 -30.43 -24.13
CA GLU A 86 -32.88 -30.65 -25.53
C GLU A 86 -32.51 -29.42 -26.39
N ALA A 87 -32.82 -28.21 -25.92
CA ALA A 87 -32.47 -26.96 -26.59
C ALA A 87 -30.95 -26.77 -26.70
N ARG A 88 -30.22 -27.00 -25.60
CA ARG A 88 -28.75 -26.97 -25.57
C ARG A 88 -28.15 -27.92 -26.60
N ARG A 89 -28.63 -29.16 -26.63
CA ARG A 89 -28.17 -30.19 -27.57
C ARG A 89 -28.49 -29.83 -29.01
N ALA A 90 -29.70 -29.36 -29.29
CA ALA A 90 -30.12 -28.97 -30.63
C ALA A 90 -29.26 -27.82 -31.19
N LEU A 91 -28.96 -26.80 -30.37
CA LEU A 91 -28.09 -25.70 -30.77
C LEU A 91 -26.64 -26.17 -30.97
N ALA A 92 -26.12 -27.03 -30.10
CA ALA A 92 -24.79 -27.61 -30.24
C ALA A 92 -24.64 -28.41 -31.54
N GLU A 93 -25.63 -29.23 -31.89
CA GLU A 93 -25.67 -30.02 -33.14
C GLU A 93 -25.66 -29.10 -34.37
N LEU A 94 -26.41 -28.00 -34.35
CA LEU A 94 -26.45 -27.02 -35.44
C LEU A 94 -25.11 -26.29 -35.63
N VAL A 95 -24.49 -25.87 -34.52
CA VAL A 95 -23.17 -25.22 -34.53
C VAL A 95 -22.10 -26.19 -35.04
N ALA A 96 -22.12 -27.44 -34.60
CA ALA A 96 -21.19 -28.46 -35.08
C ALA A 96 -21.36 -28.77 -36.57
N ALA A 97 -22.60 -28.75 -37.08
CA ALA A 97 -22.88 -29.02 -38.49
C ALA A 97 -22.37 -27.92 -39.43
N ASN A 98 -22.49 -26.64 -39.04
CA ASN A 98 -21.94 -25.53 -39.81
C ASN A 98 -21.56 -24.34 -38.90
N PRO A 99 -20.32 -24.33 -38.37
CA PRO A 99 -19.88 -23.30 -37.42
C PRO A 99 -20.00 -21.88 -37.97
N ARG A 100 -19.60 -21.64 -39.22
CA ARG A 100 -19.58 -20.29 -39.81
C ARG A 100 -20.97 -19.67 -39.95
N ALA A 101 -21.99 -20.49 -40.21
CA ALA A 101 -23.36 -20.00 -40.38
C ALA A 101 -24.10 -19.80 -39.05
N TRP A 102 -23.82 -20.64 -38.05
CA TRP A 102 -24.60 -20.67 -36.80
C TRP A 102 -23.87 -20.03 -35.62
N ALA A 103 -22.55 -20.20 -35.49
CA ALA A 103 -21.83 -19.78 -34.29
C ALA A 103 -21.96 -18.28 -33.99
N PRO A 104 -21.85 -17.33 -34.96
CA PRO A 104 -22.00 -15.91 -34.66
C PRO A 104 -23.40 -15.54 -34.15
N GLY A 105 -24.45 -16.02 -34.82
CA GLY A 105 -25.83 -15.71 -34.44
C GLY A 105 -26.26 -16.36 -33.13
N VAL A 106 -25.84 -17.60 -32.89
CA VAL A 106 -26.13 -18.32 -31.64
C VAL A 106 -25.32 -17.75 -30.48
N ALA A 107 -24.06 -17.38 -30.69
CA ALA A 107 -23.25 -16.71 -29.67
C ALA A 107 -23.85 -15.36 -29.27
N ALA A 108 -24.25 -14.54 -30.25
CA ALA A 108 -24.90 -13.25 -29.99
C ALA A 108 -26.22 -13.41 -29.23
N TRP A 109 -27.06 -14.37 -29.63
CA TRP A 109 -28.31 -14.67 -28.91
C TRP A 109 -28.04 -15.11 -27.46
N ALA A 110 -27.06 -15.99 -27.24
CA ALA A 110 -26.73 -16.52 -25.92
C ALA A 110 -26.11 -15.45 -25.01
N SER A 111 -25.18 -14.63 -25.53
CA SER A 111 -24.58 -13.52 -24.77
C SER A 111 -25.63 -12.49 -24.39
N GLU A 112 -26.45 -12.03 -25.35
CA GLU A 112 -27.50 -11.04 -25.11
C GLU A 112 -28.50 -11.53 -24.07
N LEU A 113 -28.93 -12.80 -24.15
CA LEU A 113 -29.82 -13.39 -23.16
C LEU A 113 -29.17 -13.45 -21.76
N MET A 114 -27.92 -13.89 -21.65
CA MET A 114 -27.21 -13.87 -20.36
C MET A 114 -27.04 -12.45 -19.81
N GLY A 115 -26.83 -11.44 -20.67
CA GLY A 115 -26.79 -10.02 -20.32
C GLY A 115 -28.11 -9.54 -19.74
N GLN A 116 -29.21 -9.77 -20.46
CA GLN A 116 -30.57 -9.43 -20.04
C GLN A 116 -30.93 -10.10 -18.71
N LEU A 117 -30.66 -11.40 -18.55
CA LEU A 117 -30.92 -12.13 -17.31
C LEU A 117 -30.11 -11.55 -16.14
N SER A 118 -28.82 -11.29 -16.36
CA SER A 118 -27.94 -10.75 -15.33
C SER A 118 -28.39 -9.36 -14.85
N SER A 119 -28.77 -8.48 -15.78
CA SER A 119 -29.27 -7.14 -15.44
C SER A 119 -30.67 -7.17 -14.82
N LYS A 120 -31.57 -8.00 -15.33
CA LYS A 120 -32.96 -8.10 -14.85
C LYS A 120 -33.03 -8.52 -13.37
N TYR A 121 -32.18 -9.46 -12.97
CA TYR A 121 -32.17 -10.00 -11.61
C TYR A 121 -31.13 -9.35 -10.68
N ALA A 122 -30.36 -8.37 -11.16
CA ALA A 122 -29.26 -7.75 -10.42
C ALA A 122 -29.61 -7.21 -9.02
N ASN A 123 -30.79 -6.60 -8.88
CA ASN A 123 -31.22 -5.94 -7.63
C ASN A 123 -32.05 -6.85 -6.71
N ARG A 124 -32.12 -8.14 -7.02
CA ARG A 124 -32.96 -9.08 -6.30
C ARG A 124 -32.29 -9.50 -4.98
N PRO A 125 -33.02 -9.60 -3.85
CA PRO A 125 -32.47 -10.09 -2.60
C PRO A 125 -31.88 -11.49 -2.77
N GLY A 126 -30.62 -11.68 -2.37
CA GLY A 126 -29.89 -12.95 -2.54
C GLY A 126 -29.02 -13.03 -3.79
N VAL A 127 -29.02 -12.00 -4.66
CA VAL A 127 -27.98 -11.83 -5.70
C VAL A 127 -26.84 -11.00 -5.12
N PRO A 128 -25.57 -11.48 -5.17
CA PRO A 128 -24.43 -10.73 -4.69
C PRO A 128 -24.20 -9.42 -5.46
N PRO A 129 -23.57 -8.41 -4.84
CA PRO A 129 -23.24 -7.17 -5.54
C PRO A 129 -22.28 -7.42 -6.70
N ALA A 130 -22.37 -6.58 -7.75
CA ALA A 130 -21.51 -6.66 -8.94
C ALA A 130 -20.00 -6.66 -8.65
N ALA A 131 -19.59 -6.05 -7.54
CA ALA A 131 -18.19 -6.01 -7.10
C ALA A 131 -17.65 -7.39 -6.66
N SER A 132 -18.49 -8.32 -6.19
CA SER A 132 -18.08 -9.67 -5.77
C SER A 132 -18.17 -10.67 -6.93
N LEU A 133 -17.34 -10.44 -7.95
CA LEU A 133 -17.32 -11.23 -9.19
C LEU A 133 -17.27 -12.76 -8.95
N ASN A 134 -16.49 -13.21 -7.96
CA ASN A 134 -16.40 -14.62 -7.61
C ASN A 134 -17.72 -15.21 -7.10
N GLU A 135 -18.45 -14.47 -6.26
CA GLU A 135 -19.75 -14.91 -5.71
C GLU A 135 -20.83 -14.90 -6.78
N LEU A 136 -20.82 -13.90 -7.68
CA LEU A 136 -21.69 -13.85 -8.84
C LEU A 136 -21.44 -15.03 -9.78
N LEU A 137 -20.17 -15.33 -10.08
CA LEU A 137 -19.81 -16.49 -10.89
C LEU A 137 -20.32 -17.78 -10.25
N GLN A 138 -20.17 -17.95 -8.93
CA GLN A 138 -20.70 -19.11 -8.22
C GLN A 138 -22.23 -19.22 -8.28
N LEU A 139 -22.94 -18.10 -8.10
CA LEU A 139 -24.41 -18.05 -8.23
C LEU A 139 -24.86 -18.49 -9.63
N TRP A 140 -24.35 -17.82 -10.66
CA TRP A 140 -24.79 -18.07 -12.03
C TRP A 140 -24.32 -19.41 -12.57
N MET A 141 -23.16 -19.91 -12.13
CA MET A 141 -22.74 -21.26 -12.47
C MET A 141 -23.55 -22.34 -11.76
N ALA A 142 -24.17 -22.05 -10.60
CA ALA A 142 -25.05 -23.00 -9.91
C ALA A 142 -26.41 -23.17 -10.63
N CYS A 143 -26.86 -22.16 -11.39
CA CYS A 143 -28.10 -22.24 -12.16
C CYS A 143 -27.90 -23.04 -13.46
N PRO A 144 -28.69 -24.12 -13.71
CA PRO A 144 -28.55 -24.94 -14.91
C PRO A 144 -28.79 -24.19 -16.22
N ALA A 145 -29.69 -23.21 -16.22
CA ALA A 145 -30.07 -22.43 -17.41
C ALA A 145 -28.92 -21.54 -17.90
N THR A 146 -28.33 -20.75 -17.02
CA THR A 146 -27.16 -19.92 -17.35
C THR A 146 -25.93 -20.74 -17.66
N ARG A 147 -25.71 -21.87 -16.97
CA ARG A 147 -24.65 -22.81 -17.33
C ARG A 147 -24.83 -23.36 -18.75
N ALA A 148 -26.06 -23.74 -19.12
CA ALA A 148 -26.35 -24.21 -20.47
C ALA A 148 -26.11 -23.12 -21.54
N LEU A 149 -26.47 -21.86 -21.28
CA LEU A 149 -26.17 -20.75 -22.20
C LEU A 149 -24.66 -20.53 -22.36
N LEU A 150 -23.92 -20.60 -21.26
CA LEU A 150 -22.48 -20.43 -21.25
C LEU A 150 -21.75 -21.57 -21.99
N ASP A 151 -22.22 -22.81 -21.84
CA ASP A 151 -21.75 -23.95 -22.60
C ASP A 151 -21.96 -23.76 -24.11
N ILE A 152 -23.16 -23.33 -24.52
CA ILE A 152 -23.50 -23.05 -25.93
C ILE A 152 -22.56 -21.97 -26.48
N TYR A 153 -22.41 -20.87 -25.74
CA TYR A 153 -21.53 -19.77 -26.14
C TYR A 153 -20.07 -20.25 -26.27
N SER A 154 -19.58 -21.03 -25.30
CA SER A 154 -18.21 -21.54 -25.30
C SER A 154 -17.96 -22.51 -26.46
N GLN A 155 -18.96 -23.32 -26.84
CA GLN A 155 -18.90 -24.19 -28.02
C GLN A 155 -18.87 -23.38 -29.32
N CYS A 156 -19.68 -22.33 -29.44
CA CYS A 156 -19.63 -21.41 -30.59
C CYS A 156 -18.23 -20.80 -30.74
N LEU A 157 -17.66 -20.30 -29.64
CA LEU A 157 -16.34 -19.71 -29.65
C LEU A 157 -15.27 -20.74 -30.01
N ALA A 158 -15.27 -21.92 -29.36
CA ALA A 158 -14.34 -23.02 -29.64
C ALA A 158 -14.37 -23.46 -31.11
N ALA A 159 -15.57 -23.56 -31.71
CA ALA A 159 -15.73 -23.92 -33.11
C ALA A 159 -15.17 -22.86 -34.08
N MET A 160 -15.00 -21.62 -33.63
CA MET A 160 -14.53 -20.49 -34.43
C MET A 160 -13.08 -20.09 -34.16
N VAL A 161 -12.44 -20.53 -33.05
CA VAL A 161 -11.07 -20.13 -32.66
C VAL A 161 -10.04 -20.31 -33.79
N GLY A 162 -10.15 -21.38 -34.58
CA GLY A 162 -9.23 -21.66 -35.69
C GLY A 162 -9.53 -20.91 -37.00
N SER A 163 -10.55 -20.06 -37.04
CA SER A 163 -10.94 -19.31 -38.23
C SER A 163 -11.09 -17.82 -37.95
N CYS A 164 -12.28 -17.36 -37.56
CA CYS A 164 -12.55 -15.96 -37.24
C CYS A 164 -13.49 -15.87 -36.03
N PRO A 165 -12.97 -15.91 -34.79
CA PRO A 165 -13.78 -15.80 -33.59
C PRO A 165 -14.33 -14.38 -33.35
N ASP A 166 -13.91 -13.40 -34.15
CA ASP A 166 -14.18 -11.97 -33.97
C ASP A 166 -15.66 -11.67 -33.78
N ALA A 167 -16.54 -12.18 -34.65
CA ALA A 167 -17.98 -11.92 -34.53
C ALA A 167 -18.59 -12.44 -33.21
N CYS A 168 -18.10 -13.56 -32.67
CA CYS A 168 -18.57 -14.08 -31.39
C CYS A 168 -18.06 -13.22 -30.22
N VAL A 169 -16.79 -12.79 -30.29
CA VAL A 169 -16.18 -11.96 -29.24
C VAL A 169 -16.74 -10.53 -29.26
N ASP A 170 -16.96 -9.96 -30.44
CA ASP A 170 -17.57 -8.64 -30.61
C ASP A 170 -18.99 -8.66 -30.03
N ALA A 171 -19.80 -9.69 -30.31
CA ALA A 171 -21.12 -9.83 -29.69
C ALA A 171 -21.07 -9.92 -28.15
N LEU A 172 -20.07 -10.62 -27.59
CA LEU A 172 -19.87 -10.70 -26.14
C LEU A 172 -19.50 -9.33 -25.55
N LEU A 173 -18.59 -8.60 -26.19
CA LEU A 173 -18.14 -7.29 -25.69
C LEU A 173 -19.20 -6.21 -25.88
N ASP A 174 -19.96 -6.23 -26.98
CA ASP A 174 -21.11 -5.35 -27.20
C ASP A 174 -22.18 -5.57 -26.13
N THR A 175 -22.42 -6.84 -25.77
CA THR A 175 -23.31 -7.18 -24.64
C THR A 175 -22.74 -6.67 -23.31
N SER A 176 -21.43 -6.81 -23.10
CA SER A 176 -20.76 -6.30 -21.89
C SER A 176 -20.93 -4.79 -21.76
N VAL A 177 -20.76 -4.03 -22.85
CA VAL A 177 -20.94 -2.56 -22.83
C VAL A 177 -22.34 -2.16 -22.35
N GLN A 178 -23.36 -2.97 -22.62
CA GLN A 178 -24.75 -2.69 -22.25
C GLN A 178 -25.10 -3.16 -20.82
N HIS A 179 -24.52 -4.28 -20.38
CA HIS A 179 -24.95 -5.00 -19.18
C HIS A 179 -23.91 -5.06 -18.04
N SER A 180 -22.70 -4.53 -18.23
CA SER A 180 -21.72 -4.35 -17.17
C SER A 180 -22.25 -3.40 -16.07
N PRO A 181 -21.93 -3.63 -14.79
CA PRO A 181 -21.00 -4.66 -14.27
C PRO A 181 -21.66 -6.03 -14.03
N HIS A 182 -22.97 -6.19 -14.24
CA HIS A 182 -23.69 -7.43 -13.91
C HIS A 182 -23.38 -8.59 -14.85
N PHE A 183 -22.84 -8.33 -16.03
CA PHE A 183 -22.46 -9.34 -17.03
C PHE A 183 -20.99 -9.78 -16.95
N ASP A 184 -20.16 -9.09 -16.15
CA ASP A 184 -18.70 -9.26 -16.11
C ASP A 184 -18.26 -10.69 -15.79
N TRP A 185 -19.10 -11.43 -15.04
CA TRP A 185 -18.85 -12.83 -14.70
C TRP A 185 -18.79 -13.74 -15.93
N VAL A 186 -19.55 -13.43 -16.98
CA VAL A 186 -19.53 -14.18 -18.26
C VAL A 186 -18.19 -13.94 -18.94
N VAL A 187 -17.77 -12.68 -19.05
CA VAL A 187 -16.50 -12.30 -19.69
C VAL A 187 -15.32 -12.91 -18.94
N ALA A 188 -15.35 -12.89 -17.60
CA ALA A 188 -14.32 -13.53 -16.76
C ALA A 188 -14.29 -15.05 -16.91
N HIS A 189 -15.45 -15.71 -16.99
CA HIS A 189 -15.51 -17.17 -17.19
C HIS A 189 -15.01 -17.58 -18.58
N VAL A 190 -15.49 -16.91 -19.63
CA VAL A 190 -15.04 -17.15 -21.01
C VAL A 190 -13.55 -16.84 -21.15
N GLY A 191 -13.08 -15.76 -20.53
CA GLY A 191 -11.66 -15.38 -20.50
C GLY A 191 -10.78 -16.40 -19.80
N SER A 192 -11.31 -17.19 -18.86
CA SER A 192 -10.58 -18.30 -18.24
C SER A 192 -10.38 -19.47 -19.20
N SER A 193 -11.30 -19.65 -20.15
CA SER A 193 -11.22 -20.72 -21.17
C SER A 193 -10.44 -20.28 -22.41
N PHE A 194 -10.48 -18.98 -22.76
CA PHE A 194 -9.84 -18.41 -23.94
C PHE A 194 -9.03 -17.14 -23.61
N PRO A 195 -7.99 -17.23 -22.76
CA PRO A 195 -7.31 -16.06 -22.19
C PRO A 195 -6.67 -15.17 -23.25
N GLY A 196 -5.97 -15.72 -24.24
CA GLY A 196 -5.27 -14.91 -25.26
C GLY A 196 -6.21 -13.99 -26.04
N THR A 197 -7.32 -14.53 -26.54
CA THR A 197 -8.30 -13.77 -27.34
C THR A 197 -9.07 -12.76 -26.50
N ILE A 198 -9.55 -13.17 -25.31
CA ILE A 198 -10.42 -12.32 -24.49
C ILE A 198 -9.63 -11.21 -23.80
N ILE A 199 -8.44 -11.48 -23.25
CA ILE A 199 -7.63 -10.45 -22.57
C ILE A 199 -7.30 -9.31 -23.54
N SER A 200 -6.85 -9.64 -24.75
CA SER A 200 -6.50 -8.65 -25.79
C SER A 200 -7.70 -7.78 -26.17
N ARG A 201 -8.86 -8.40 -26.35
CA ARG A 201 -10.10 -7.71 -26.76
C ARG A 201 -10.70 -6.87 -25.64
N VAL A 202 -10.68 -7.35 -24.39
CA VAL A 202 -11.11 -6.60 -23.19
C VAL A 202 -10.24 -5.35 -22.98
N LEU A 203 -8.92 -5.49 -23.10
CA LEU A 203 -8.01 -4.35 -22.99
C LEU A 203 -8.20 -3.35 -24.13
N SER A 204 -8.38 -3.82 -25.36
CA SER A 204 -8.65 -2.96 -26.53
C SER A 204 -9.98 -2.20 -26.39
N CYS A 205 -11.03 -2.87 -25.89
CA CYS A 205 -12.32 -2.25 -25.60
C CYS A 205 -12.20 -1.21 -24.49
N GLY A 206 -11.53 -1.55 -23.38
CA GLY A 206 -11.26 -0.63 -22.27
C GLY A 206 -10.46 0.60 -22.69
N LEU A 207 -9.45 0.44 -23.55
CA LEU A 207 -8.67 1.55 -24.10
C LEU A 207 -9.53 2.47 -24.98
N LYS A 208 -10.36 1.91 -25.86
CA LYS A 208 -11.28 2.69 -26.70
C LYS A 208 -12.24 3.52 -25.84
N ASP A 209 -12.81 2.91 -24.81
CA ASP A 209 -13.71 3.61 -23.88
C ASP A 209 -12.97 4.69 -23.08
N PHE A 210 -11.75 4.42 -22.63
CA PHE A 210 -10.88 5.39 -21.95
C PHE A 210 -10.55 6.59 -22.86
N CYS A 211 -10.24 6.34 -24.14
CA CYS A 211 -10.04 7.40 -25.13
C CYS A 211 -11.31 8.24 -25.36
N ALA A 212 -12.49 7.60 -25.43
CA ALA A 212 -13.75 8.26 -25.74
C ALA A 212 -14.27 9.14 -24.60
N HIS A 213 -13.99 8.77 -23.34
CA HIS A 213 -14.53 9.48 -22.17
C HIS A 213 -13.49 10.38 -21.49
N GLY A 214 -12.19 10.24 -21.82
CA GLY A 214 -11.11 11.10 -21.33
C GLY A 214 -10.87 11.00 -19.82
N GLY A 215 -9.63 11.17 -19.37
CA GLY A 215 -9.25 11.17 -17.94
C GLY A 215 -9.84 12.33 -17.10
N ALA A 216 -10.91 12.98 -17.55
CA ALA A 216 -11.52 14.15 -16.92
C ALA A 216 -12.27 13.84 -15.61
N GLU A 217 -12.56 12.57 -15.31
CA GLU A 217 -13.21 12.18 -14.05
C GLU A 217 -12.25 12.01 -12.85
N ALA A 218 -10.96 12.32 -12.99
CA ALA A 218 -10.04 12.35 -11.85
C ALA A 218 -10.17 13.64 -11.01
N ALA A 219 -10.86 14.67 -11.51
CA ALA A 219 -11.22 15.88 -10.76
C ALA A 219 -12.74 15.93 -10.63
N GLY A 220 -13.25 15.53 -9.45
CA GLY A 220 -14.67 15.30 -9.23
C GLY A 220 -15.55 16.51 -9.52
N THR A 221 -16.24 16.50 -10.66
CA THR A 221 -17.52 17.18 -10.89
C THR A 221 -18.17 16.64 -12.17
N ALA A 222 -19.16 15.76 -12.04
CA ALA A 222 -20.42 15.70 -12.82
C ALA A 222 -21.04 14.32 -12.61
N GLY A 223 -22.27 14.31 -12.10
CA GLY A 223 -22.97 13.07 -11.75
C GLY A 223 -23.49 12.32 -12.96
N ASP A 224 -22.81 11.25 -13.33
CA ASP A 224 -23.45 10.14 -14.03
C ASP A 224 -23.29 8.84 -13.24
N LYS A 225 -24.40 8.16 -12.98
CA LYS A 225 -24.49 6.95 -12.14
C LYS A 225 -23.96 5.70 -12.85
N ARG A 226 -22.91 5.82 -13.65
CA ARG A 226 -22.27 4.69 -14.34
C ARG A 226 -20.99 4.36 -13.62
N VAL A 227 -20.88 3.14 -13.12
CA VAL A 227 -19.60 2.59 -12.67
C VAL A 227 -18.60 2.82 -13.82
N PRO A 228 -17.45 3.48 -13.58
CA PRO A 228 -16.53 3.77 -14.66
C PRO A 228 -16.10 2.43 -15.25
N LYS A 229 -16.32 2.23 -16.55
CA LYS A 229 -16.16 0.92 -17.23
C LYS A 229 -14.78 0.30 -17.03
N ILE A 230 -13.78 1.11 -16.70
CA ILE A 230 -12.45 0.66 -16.29
C ILE A 230 -12.47 -0.22 -15.03
N ALA A 231 -13.39 -0.01 -14.09
CA ALA A 231 -13.56 -0.86 -12.91
C ALA A 231 -14.00 -2.28 -13.28
N SER A 232 -14.83 -2.42 -14.32
CA SER A 232 -15.22 -3.71 -14.89
C SER A 232 -14.01 -4.42 -15.51
N VAL A 233 -13.24 -3.71 -16.35
CA VAL A 233 -11.98 -4.22 -16.93
C VAL A 233 -11.03 -4.71 -15.84
N VAL A 234 -10.86 -3.91 -14.79
CA VAL A 234 -10.02 -4.25 -13.63
C VAL A 234 -10.55 -5.46 -12.88
N GLY A 235 -11.86 -5.57 -12.65
CA GLY A 235 -12.49 -6.72 -12.00
C GLY A 235 -12.28 -8.01 -12.79
N ILE A 236 -12.51 -7.97 -14.11
CA ILE A 236 -12.32 -9.12 -15.01
C ILE A 236 -10.86 -9.55 -15.03
N LEU A 237 -9.93 -8.63 -15.28
CA LEU A 237 -8.49 -8.95 -15.34
C LEU A 237 -7.94 -9.35 -13.97
N GLY A 238 -8.43 -8.76 -12.88
CA GLY A 238 -8.08 -9.13 -11.51
C GLY A 238 -8.46 -10.58 -11.18
N HIS A 239 -9.63 -11.04 -11.63
CA HIS A 239 -10.03 -12.45 -11.50
C HIS A 239 -9.11 -13.37 -12.32
N LEU A 240 -8.84 -13.01 -13.58
CA LEU A 240 -7.99 -13.79 -14.48
C LEU A 240 -6.52 -13.83 -14.05
N ALA A 241 -6.03 -12.82 -13.32
CA ALA A 241 -4.64 -12.72 -12.87
C ALA A 241 -4.19 -13.94 -12.05
N SER A 242 -5.09 -14.57 -11.30
CA SER A 242 -4.75 -15.74 -10.47
C SER A 242 -4.25 -16.96 -11.26
N ARG A 243 -4.73 -17.16 -12.49
CA ARG A 243 -4.41 -18.32 -13.35
C ARG A 243 -3.67 -17.95 -14.63
N HIS A 244 -3.87 -16.72 -15.12
CA HIS A 244 -3.40 -16.27 -16.43
C HIS A 244 -2.54 -15.01 -16.36
N ALA A 245 -1.83 -14.78 -15.24
CA ALA A 245 -0.91 -13.64 -15.08
C ALA A 245 0.09 -13.51 -16.24
N GLY A 246 0.61 -14.64 -16.75
CA GLY A 246 1.55 -14.65 -17.88
C GLY A 246 0.95 -14.08 -19.17
N SER A 247 -0.27 -14.48 -19.52
CA SER A 247 -0.99 -13.98 -20.71
C SER A 247 -1.34 -12.50 -20.56
N ILE A 248 -1.80 -12.09 -19.38
CA ILE A 248 -2.08 -10.67 -19.08
C ILE A 248 -0.81 -9.83 -19.26
N LYS A 249 0.29 -10.27 -18.67
CA LYS A 249 1.59 -9.58 -18.79
C LYS A 249 2.04 -9.46 -20.25
N GLN A 250 1.99 -10.55 -21.02
CA GLN A 250 2.38 -10.53 -22.43
C GLN A 250 1.58 -9.50 -23.22
N GLU A 251 0.27 -9.45 -22.99
CA GLU A 251 -0.62 -8.54 -23.70
C GLU A 251 -0.45 -7.08 -23.26
N LEU A 252 -0.31 -6.81 -21.97
CA LEU A 252 -0.02 -5.46 -21.47
C LEU A 252 1.31 -4.92 -22.02
N LEU A 253 2.35 -5.76 -22.06
CA LEU A 253 3.63 -5.41 -22.66
C LEU A 253 3.51 -5.24 -24.18
N ARG A 254 2.73 -6.08 -24.88
CA ARG A 254 2.47 -5.92 -26.31
C ARG A 254 1.85 -4.56 -26.62
N MET A 255 0.77 -4.20 -25.92
CA MET A 255 0.11 -2.89 -26.06
C MET A 255 1.05 -1.73 -25.75
N PHE A 256 1.88 -1.87 -24.71
CA PHE A 256 2.89 -0.88 -24.37
C PHE A 256 3.88 -0.65 -25.53
N HIS A 257 4.50 -1.70 -26.06
CA HIS A 257 5.47 -1.56 -27.16
C HIS A 257 4.82 -1.07 -28.46
N GLU A 258 3.61 -1.52 -28.79
CA GLU A 258 2.86 -1.06 -29.96
C GLU A 258 2.52 0.43 -29.89
N SER A 259 2.22 0.93 -28.68
CA SER A 259 1.94 2.36 -28.46
C SER A 259 3.14 3.27 -28.73
N LEU A 260 4.35 2.76 -28.55
CA LEU A 260 5.59 3.50 -28.78
C LEU A 260 6.01 3.51 -30.25
N GLY A 261 5.53 2.56 -31.05
CA GLY A 261 5.95 2.37 -32.45
C GLY A 261 5.15 3.16 -33.49
N SER A 262 4.00 3.74 -33.15
CA SER A 262 3.12 4.42 -34.13
C SER A 262 2.50 5.71 -33.56
N PRO A 263 2.51 6.84 -34.29
CA PRO A 263 2.07 8.15 -33.81
C PRO A 263 0.54 8.36 -33.90
N ARG A 264 -0.27 7.33 -33.58
CA ARG A 264 -1.75 7.46 -33.58
C ARG A 264 -2.22 8.06 -32.25
N GLU A 265 -3.30 8.85 -32.27
CA GLU A 265 -3.88 9.45 -31.05
C GLU A 265 -4.26 8.42 -29.98
N HIS A 266 -4.82 7.27 -30.39
CA HIS A 266 -5.11 6.15 -29.49
C HIS A 266 -3.88 5.62 -28.75
N HIS A 267 -2.69 5.74 -29.33
CA HIS A 267 -1.45 5.30 -28.70
C HIS A 267 -0.98 6.26 -27.61
N LYS A 268 -1.34 7.55 -27.66
CA LYS A 268 -1.03 8.53 -26.61
C LYS A 268 -1.74 8.23 -25.29
N ALA A 269 -2.97 7.72 -25.37
CA ALA A 269 -3.75 7.35 -24.19
C ALA A 269 -3.38 5.97 -23.61
N THR A 270 -2.56 5.18 -24.31
CA THR A 270 -2.27 3.80 -23.91
C THR A 270 -1.43 3.74 -22.63
N VAL A 271 -0.36 4.54 -22.51
CA VAL A 271 0.46 4.52 -21.28
C VAL A 271 -0.33 5.01 -20.06
N PRO A 272 -1.07 6.14 -20.10
CA PRO A 272 -1.96 6.54 -19.01
C PRO A 272 -3.00 5.47 -18.63
N PHE A 273 -3.61 4.81 -19.63
CA PHE A 273 -4.56 3.72 -19.41
C PHE A 273 -3.91 2.54 -18.66
N LEU A 274 -2.74 2.09 -19.08
CA LEU A 274 -2.01 0.99 -18.43
C LEU A 274 -1.62 1.34 -16.99
N LEU A 275 -1.18 2.59 -16.73
CA LEU A 275 -0.88 3.07 -15.39
C LEU A 275 -2.14 3.09 -14.50
N GLN A 276 -3.28 3.49 -15.05
CA GLN A 276 -4.55 3.50 -14.33
C GLN A 276 -5.01 2.08 -13.97
N LEU A 277 -4.85 1.10 -14.88
CA LEU A 277 -5.13 -0.31 -14.57
C LEU A 277 -4.26 -0.84 -13.43
N ALA A 278 -2.96 -0.51 -13.44
CA ALA A 278 -2.04 -0.89 -12.37
C ALA A 278 -2.39 -0.22 -11.04
N LEU A 279 -2.87 1.03 -11.07
CA LEU A 279 -3.29 1.78 -9.88
C LEU A 279 -4.54 1.18 -9.23
N MET A 280 -5.47 0.72 -10.04
CA MET A 280 -6.73 0.14 -9.58
C MET A 280 -6.62 -1.33 -9.17
N SER A 281 -5.53 -2.03 -9.53
CA SER A 281 -5.37 -3.46 -9.25
C SER A 281 -3.96 -3.85 -8.82
N PRO A 282 -3.75 -4.19 -7.53
CA PRO A 282 -2.46 -4.67 -7.05
C PRO A 282 -2.06 -6.01 -7.68
N ALA A 283 -3.03 -6.86 -8.08
CA ALA A 283 -2.75 -8.11 -8.77
C ALA A 283 -2.15 -7.87 -10.16
N LEU A 284 -2.64 -6.87 -10.89
CA LEU A 284 -2.07 -6.50 -12.19
C LEU A 284 -0.69 -5.86 -12.05
N LEU A 285 -0.50 -4.99 -11.05
CA LEU A 285 0.82 -4.43 -10.74
C LEU A 285 1.83 -5.54 -10.45
N ALA A 286 1.49 -6.50 -9.59
CA ALA A 286 2.35 -7.63 -9.23
C ALA A 286 2.67 -8.55 -10.41
N ALA A 287 1.77 -8.69 -11.38
CA ALA A 287 1.99 -9.51 -12.57
C ALA A 287 3.02 -8.87 -13.54
N VAL A 288 3.12 -7.54 -13.58
CA VAL A 288 3.95 -6.81 -14.54
C VAL A 288 5.26 -6.31 -13.93
N SER A 289 5.26 -5.87 -12.67
CA SER A 289 6.42 -5.21 -12.05
C SER A 289 7.74 -5.99 -12.07
N PRO A 290 7.81 -7.34 -11.93
CA PRO A 290 9.08 -8.05 -11.82
C PRO A 290 9.94 -8.06 -13.08
N GLU A 291 9.29 -7.97 -14.24
CA GLU A 291 9.93 -8.08 -15.57
C GLU A 291 9.75 -6.81 -16.41
N LEU A 292 9.04 -5.81 -15.89
CA LEU A 292 8.94 -4.49 -16.54
C LEU A 292 10.33 -3.93 -16.86
N VAL A 293 11.28 -4.07 -15.94
CA VAL A 293 12.68 -3.63 -16.11
C VAL A 293 13.34 -4.26 -17.34
N ASP A 294 13.04 -5.52 -17.66
CA ASP A 294 13.64 -6.25 -18.79
C ASP A 294 13.14 -5.71 -20.15
N SER A 295 11.98 -5.05 -20.15
CA SER A 295 11.41 -4.37 -21.31
C SER A 295 11.92 -2.93 -21.51
N LEU A 296 12.41 -2.28 -20.45
CA LEU A 296 12.84 -0.88 -20.44
C LEU A 296 14.29 -0.71 -20.94
N LYS A 297 14.57 -1.18 -22.15
CA LYS A 297 15.87 -1.03 -22.82
C LYS A 297 16.09 0.43 -23.27
N PRO A 298 17.35 0.89 -23.48
CA PRO A 298 17.65 2.25 -23.92
C PRO A 298 16.80 2.79 -25.10
N PRO A 299 16.55 2.03 -26.20
CA PRO A 299 15.70 2.54 -27.29
C PRO A 299 14.24 2.78 -26.85
N VAL A 300 13.70 1.92 -25.99
CA VAL A 300 12.34 2.04 -25.46
C VAL A 300 12.23 3.27 -24.55
N LEU A 301 13.24 3.51 -23.71
CA LEU A 301 13.30 4.70 -22.85
C LEU A 301 13.38 6.00 -23.66
N ASN A 302 14.17 6.01 -24.73
CA ASN A 302 14.23 7.16 -25.62
C ASN A 302 12.90 7.40 -26.35
N GLN A 303 12.19 6.34 -26.77
CA GLN A 303 10.85 6.45 -27.35
C GLN A 303 9.82 6.98 -26.34
N LEU A 304 9.87 6.53 -25.08
CA LEU A 304 9.02 7.06 -24.01
C LEU A 304 9.28 8.56 -23.79
N HIS A 305 10.54 8.97 -23.76
CA HIS A 305 10.87 10.38 -23.61
C HIS A 305 10.29 11.23 -24.74
N GLN A 306 10.40 10.76 -25.99
CA GLN A 306 9.78 11.43 -27.15
C GLN A 306 8.25 11.42 -27.09
N HIS A 307 7.64 10.35 -26.57
CA HIS A 307 6.19 10.24 -26.43
C HIS A 307 5.64 11.27 -25.44
N PHE A 308 6.34 11.49 -24.33
CA PHE A 308 5.95 12.45 -23.29
C PHE A 308 6.45 13.88 -23.54
N SER A 309 7.36 14.12 -24.48
CA SER A 309 7.89 15.48 -24.72
C SER A 309 6.85 16.46 -25.26
N SER A 310 5.77 15.97 -25.89
CA SER A 310 4.66 16.80 -26.39
C SER A 310 3.51 16.98 -25.37
N VAL A 311 3.58 16.36 -24.20
CA VAL A 311 2.52 16.40 -23.19
C VAL A 311 2.67 17.64 -22.31
N PRO A 312 1.58 18.36 -21.96
CA PRO A 312 1.63 19.50 -21.04
C PRO A 312 2.27 19.14 -19.69
N ARG A 313 2.94 20.12 -19.07
CA ARG A 313 3.67 19.89 -17.81
C ARG A 313 2.75 19.40 -16.68
N ASP A 314 1.55 19.97 -16.55
CA ASP A 314 0.62 19.61 -15.47
C ASP A 314 0.14 18.15 -15.58
N GLU A 315 -0.14 17.68 -16.79
CA GLU A 315 -0.49 16.27 -17.05
C GLU A 315 0.68 15.33 -16.78
N LEU A 316 1.90 15.76 -17.17
CA LEU A 316 3.12 15.00 -16.91
C LEU A 316 3.39 14.86 -15.40
N GLU A 317 3.16 15.92 -14.61
CA GLU A 317 3.29 15.86 -13.14
C GLU A 317 2.29 14.87 -12.53
N GLY A 318 1.06 14.83 -13.03
CA GLY A 318 0.06 13.84 -12.65
C GLY A 318 0.53 12.40 -12.91
N VAL A 319 1.05 12.14 -14.12
CA VAL A 319 1.60 10.82 -14.50
C VAL A 319 2.78 10.44 -13.61
N VAL A 320 3.70 11.37 -13.36
CA VAL A 320 4.86 11.15 -12.46
C VAL A 320 4.39 10.81 -11.04
N GLY A 321 3.35 11.51 -10.54
CA GLY A 321 2.74 11.21 -9.24
C GLY A 321 2.18 9.79 -9.16
N VAL A 322 1.48 9.34 -10.20
CA VAL A 322 0.96 7.96 -10.29
C VAL A 322 2.11 6.94 -10.31
N VAL A 323 3.17 7.18 -11.09
CA VAL A 323 4.34 6.29 -11.14
C VAL A 323 4.99 6.17 -9.75
N VAL A 324 5.20 7.29 -9.05
CA VAL A 324 5.77 7.27 -7.69
C VAL A 324 4.88 6.49 -6.72
N HIS A 325 3.56 6.64 -6.83
CA HIS A 325 2.61 5.87 -6.02
C HIS A 325 2.70 4.36 -6.32
N LEU A 326 2.73 3.96 -7.59
CA LEU A 326 2.87 2.57 -8.02
C LEU A 326 4.21 1.96 -7.56
N LEU A 327 5.30 2.72 -7.63
CA LEU A 327 6.60 2.30 -7.11
C LEU A 327 6.53 1.97 -5.61
N CYS A 328 5.83 2.79 -4.81
CA CYS A 328 5.64 2.53 -3.38
C CYS A 328 4.82 1.26 -3.08
N HIS A 329 3.95 0.86 -4.00
CA HIS A 329 3.11 -0.35 -3.89
C HIS A 329 3.72 -1.58 -4.57
N THR A 330 4.89 -1.45 -5.18
CA THR A 330 5.58 -2.55 -5.86
C THR A 330 6.26 -3.45 -4.82
N SER A 331 5.80 -4.69 -4.66
CA SER A 331 6.45 -5.71 -3.83
C SER A 331 7.41 -6.59 -4.64
N ALA A 332 6.88 -7.28 -5.66
CA ALA A 332 7.67 -8.15 -6.50
C ALA A 332 8.57 -7.35 -7.45
N GLY A 333 9.87 -7.64 -7.44
CA GLY A 333 10.88 -6.96 -8.26
C GLY A 333 11.37 -5.61 -7.73
N ALA A 334 10.97 -5.18 -6.52
CA ALA A 334 11.30 -3.86 -5.97
C ALA A 334 12.81 -3.52 -6.01
N LEU A 335 13.67 -4.48 -5.62
CA LEU A 335 15.14 -4.29 -5.67
C LEU A 335 15.66 -4.13 -7.10
N ARG A 336 15.14 -4.91 -8.07
CA ARG A 336 15.52 -4.79 -9.48
C ARG A 336 15.11 -3.43 -10.03
N THR A 337 13.91 -2.97 -9.70
CA THR A 337 13.40 -1.64 -10.07
C THR A 337 14.25 -0.52 -9.47
N LEU A 338 14.62 -0.61 -8.18
CA LEU A 338 15.51 0.35 -7.52
C LEU A 338 16.87 0.42 -8.22
N ARG A 339 17.49 -0.73 -8.49
CA ARG A 339 18.77 -0.81 -9.20
C ARG A 339 18.70 -0.22 -10.59
N PHE A 340 17.62 -0.50 -11.31
CA PHE A 340 17.38 0.07 -12.63
C PHE A 340 17.30 1.61 -12.57
N LEU A 341 16.52 2.17 -11.64
CA LEU A 341 16.39 3.62 -11.48
C LEU A 341 17.74 4.27 -11.11
N LEU A 342 18.49 3.68 -10.18
CA LEU A 342 19.81 4.17 -9.77
C LEU A 342 20.84 4.09 -10.91
N ALA A 343 20.86 2.98 -11.65
CA ALA A 343 21.77 2.78 -12.77
C ALA A 343 21.50 3.74 -13.92
N THR A 344 20.22 4.04 -14.18
CA THR A 344 19.79 4.93 -15.26
C THR A 344 19.99 6.40 -14.88
N ALA A 345 19.68 6.80 -13.64
CA ALA A 345 19.82 8.19 -13.17
C ALA A 345 21.28 8.64 -13.04
N ALA A 346 22.17 7.76 -12.57
CA ALA A 346 23.58 8.07 -12.44
C ALA A 346 24.39 6.83 -12.81
N PRO A 347 24.95 6.64 -14.02
CA PRO A 347 25.73 5.45 -14.37
C PRO A 347 27.08 5.35 -13.60
N ALA A 348 27.53 4.12 -13.28
CA ALA A 348 28.69 3.86 -12.42
C ALA A 348 30.02 4.02 -13.15
N SER A 349 30.00 3.87 -14.48
CA SER A 349 31.15 4.10 -15.35
C SER A 349 30.71 4.89 -16.58
N VAL A 350 31.58 5.81 -17.01
CA VAL A 350 31.38 6.66 -18.20
C VAL A 350 31.74 5.90 -19.49
N ILE A 351 32.17 4.64 -19.38
CA ILE A 351 32.54 3.81 -20.53
C ILE A 351 31.24 3.38 -21.23
N THR A 352 30.91 4.07 -22.31
CA THR A 352 29.78 3.79 -23.17
C THR A 352 29.92 2.39 -23.78
N ALA A 353 29.05 1.47 -23.37
CA ALA A 353 28.85 0.23 -24.11
C ALA A 353 28.43 0.56 -25.56
N PRO A 354 28.83 -0.23 -26.57
CA PRO A 354 28.45 0.01 -27.95
C PRO A 354 26.93 -0.20 -28.12
N GLY A 355 26.17 0.89 -28.10
CA GLY A 355 24.72 0.92 -28.20
C GLY A 355 24.19 2.35 -28.33
N PRO A 356 22.91 2.56 -28.70
CA PRO A 356 22.34 3.88 -28.82
C PRO A 356 22.43 4.63 -27.49
N ALA A 357 22.97 5.84 -27.52
CA ALA A 357 23.13 6.67 -26.33
C ALA A 357 21.76 6.97 -25.68
N LEU A 358 21.70 6.85 -24.36
CA LEU A 358 20.52 7.23 -23.59
C LEU A 358 20.38 8.75 -23.60
N HIS A 359 19.18 9.26 -23.88
CA HIS A 359 18.91 10.70 -23.88
C HIS A 359 19.06 11.29 -22.46
N GLU A 360 19.66 12.47 -22.33
CA GLU A 360 19.87 13.12 -21.01
C GLU A 360 18.55 13.34 -20.26
N GLY A 361 17.47 13.71 -20.97
CA GLY A 361 16.14 13.86 -20.37
C GLY A 361 15.58 12.60 -19.72
N VAL A 362 16.03 11.39 -20.13
CA VAL A 362 15.67 10.14 -19.45
C VAL A 362 16.38 10.02 -18.09
N ARG A 363 17.65 10.45 -18.03
CA ARG A 363 18.44 10.45 -16.79
C ARG A 363 17.85 11.43 -15.78
N GLU A 364 17.54 12.65 -16.23
CA GLU A 364 16.89 13.68 -15.41
C GLU A 364 15.53 13.21 -14.89
N ALA A 365 14.73 12.54 -15.73
CA ALA A 365 13.45 11.97 -15.31
C ALA A 365 13.62 10.87 -14.24
N CYS A 366 14.60 9.97 -14.42
CA CYS A 366 14.88 8.92 -13.42
C CYS A 366 15.41 9.51 -12.10
N GLU A 367 16.27 10.54 -12.16
CA GLU A 367 16.72 11.28 -10.97
C GLU A 367 15.53 11.94 -10.26
N ARG A 368 14.64 12.59 -11.00
CA ARG A 368 13.43 13.20 -10.44
C ARG A 368 12.51 12.17 -9.81
N LEU A 369 12.30 11.02 -10.45
CA LEU A 369 11.51 9.91 -9.91
C LEU A 369 12.12 9.37 -8.61
N LEU A 370 13.44 9.20 -8.53
CA LEU A 370 14.12 8.78 -7.30
C LEU A 370 13.93 9.79 -6.16
N GLN A 371 14.08 11.09 -6.44
CA GLN A 371 13.88 12.14 -5.44
C GLN A 371 12.43 12.16 -4.92
N LEU A 372 11.45 12.08 -5.82
CA LEU A 372 10.03 12.06 -5.46
C LEU A 372 9.64 10.76 -4.73
N LEU A 373 10.22 9.62 -5.12
CA LEU A 373 10.06 8.35 -4.41
C LEU A 373 10.56 8.45 -2.98
N LEU A 374 11.79 8.93 -2.77
CA LEU A 374 12.35 9.10 -1.42
C LEU A 374 11.53 10.06 -0.57
N LEU A 375 11.08 11.18 -1.16
CA LEU A 375 10.20 12.14 -0.49
C LEU A 375 8.84 11.53 -0.11
N HIS A 376 8.24 10.74 -1.00
CA HIS A 376 6.96 10.09 -0.73
C HIS A 376 7.10 8.98 0.32
N LEU A 377 8.15 8.16 0.25
CA LEU A 377 8.48 7.18 1.27
C LEU A 377 8.75 7.85 2.62
N GLN A 378 9.44 8.98 2.64
CA GLN A 378 9.64 9.77 3.85
C GLN A 378 8.29 10.21 4.45
N LYS A 379 7.36 10.71 3.64
CA LYS A 379 5.99 11.03 4.09
C LYS A 379 5.27 9.79 4.65
N LEU A 380 5.32 8.65 3.97
CA LEU A 380 4.67 7.41 4.43
C LEU A 380 5.29 6.84 5.71
N VAL A 381 6.60 7.00 5.91
CA VAL A 381 7.32 6.53 7.09
C VAL A 381 7.17 7.47 8.28
N HIS A 382 7.13 8.79 8.05
CA HIS A 382 7.09 9.79 9.13
C HIS A 382 5.70 10.33 9.45
N ALA A 383 4.71 10.26 8.54
CA ALA A 383 3.29 10.51 8.87
C ALA A 383 2.75 9.55 9.95
N ARG A 384 3.53 8.52 10.29
CA ARG A 384 3.35 7.60 11.42
C ARG A 384 3.51 8.26 12.80
N SER A 385 4.04 9.50 12.91
CA SER A 385 4.35 10.12 14.20
C SER A 385 3.31 11.10 14.76
N SER A 386 2.20 11.34 14.05
CA SER A 386 1.16 12.33 14.43
C SER A 386 -0.21 11.73 14.81
N GLY A 387 -0.37 10.41 14.81
CA GLY A 387 -1.63 9.72 15.16
C GLY A 387 -1.55 9.06 16.54
N SER A 388 -2.67 9.10 17.27
CA SER A 388 -2.89 8.56 18.62
C SER A 388 -2.19 7.22 18.90
N LEU A 389 -1.53 7.15 20.05
CA LEU A 389 -0.87 5.98 20.63
C LEU A 389 -1.92 5.00 21.17
N ALA A 390 -2.48 4.15 20.31
CA ALA A 390 -2.97 2.80 20.57
C ALA A 390 -3.82 2.33 19.38
N GLU A 391 -3.67 1.07 18.99
CA GLU A 391 -4.62 0.25 18.20
C GLU A 391 -4.53 0.15 16.67
N CYS A 392 -3.70 0.88 15.93
CA CYS A 392 -3.56 0.61 14.48
C CYS A 392 -2.21 -0.04 14.12
N PRO A 393 -2.18 -1.30 13.62
CA PRO A 393 -0.96 -1.88 13.06
C PRO A 393 -0.46 -0.99 11.90
N ALA A 394 0.85 -0.76 11.86
CA ALA A 394 1.47 0.10 10.85
C ALA A 394 1.05 -0.36 9.44
N ARG A 395 0.51 0.56 8.62
CA ARG A 395 0.16 0.23 7.23
C ARG A 395 1.44 -0.18 6.50
N PRO A 396 1.52 -1.42 5.97
CA PRO A 396 2.74 -1.89 5.32
C PRO A 396 3.01 -1.06 4.07
N VAL A 397 4.28 -0.73 3.83
CA VAL A 397 4.73 -0.11 2.58
C VAL A 397 5.35 -1.23 1.74
N PRO A 398 4.63 -1.76 0.73
CA PRO A 398 5.07 -2.97 0.01
C PRO A 398 6.49 -2.88 -0.56
N PHE A 399 6.87 -1.70 -1.04
CA PHE A 399 8.22 -1.45 -1.56
C PHE A 399 9.31 -1.64 -0.50
N LEU A 400 9.13 -1.08 0.70
CA LEU A 400 10.12 -1.21 1.77
C LEU A 400 10.14 -2.61 2.37
N GLU A 401 8.98 -3.26 2.51
CA GLU A 401 8.89 -4.67 2.96
C GLU A 401 9.64 -5.61 2.02
N ALA A 402 9.55 -5.38 0.70
CA ALA A 402 10.29 -6.15 -0.29
C ALA A 402 11.81 -5.91 -0.25
N LEU A 403 12.24 -4.73 0.20
CA LEU A 403 13.67 -4.39 0.34
C LEU A 403 14.29 -4.87 1.66
N ARG A 404 13.48 -5.11 2.70
CA ARG A 404 13.93 -5.58 4.01
C ARG A 404 14.87 -6.80 3.98
N PRO A 405 14.60 -7.90 3.25
CA PRO A 405 15.52 -9.03 3.21
C PRO A 405 16.87 -8.72 2.52
N HIS A 406 16.97 -7.57 1.84
CA HIS A 406 18.14 -7.16 1.05
C HIS A 406 18.99 -6.07 1.73
N VAL A 407 18.78 -5.77 3.01
CA VAL A 407 19.52 -4.72 3.75
C VAL A 407 21.03 -4.88 3.63
N ARG A 408 21.55 -6.11 3.75
CA ARG A 408 23.00 -6.38 3.60
C ARG A 408 23.54 -5.95 2.24
N GLU A 409 22.82 -6.26 1.17
CA GLU A 409 23.22 -5.94 -0.19
C GLU A 409 23.12 -4.43 -0.45
N LEU A 410 22.09 -3.77 0.08
CA LEU A 410 21.95 -2.31 0.04
C LEU A 410 23.09 -1.60 0.80
N CYS A 411 23.51 -2.13 1.96
CA CYS A 411 24.68 -1.62 2.68
C CYS A 411 25.96 -1.77 1.84
N GLN A 412 26.17 -2.91 1.19
CA GLN A 412 27.32 -3.11 0.29
C GLN A 412 27.30 -2.13 -0.87
N ASP A 413 26.14 -1.90 -1.47
CA ASP A 413 25.97 -0.95 -2.58
C ASP A 413 26.25 0.50 -2.11
N THR A 414 25.81 0.90 -0.91
CA THR A 414 26.13 2.23 -0.34
C THR A 414 27.62 2.44 -0.08
N LEU A 415 28.32 1.39 0.37
CA LEU A 415 29.75 1.46 0.71
C LEU A 415 30.65 1.61 -0.53
N ARG A 416 30.11 1.53 -1.75
CA ARG A 416 30.86 1.85 -2.98
C ARG A 416 31.15 3.33 -3.17
N LEU A 417 30.51 4.22 -2.38
CA LEU A 417 30.74 5.67 -2.37
C LEU A 417 30.56 6.34 -3.75
N GLU A 418 29.64 5.83 -4.57
CA GLU A 418 29.37 6.35 -5.91
C GLU A 418 28.56 7.66 -5.85
N ARG A 419 29.25 8.79 -5.62
CA ARG A 419 28.73 10.19 -5.61
C ARG A 419 27.24 10.31 -5.20
N ARG A 420 26.34 10.58 -6.17
CA ARG A 420 24.90 10.81 -5.93
C ARG A 420 24.16 9.54 -5.52
N ARG A 421 24.57 8.36 -6.00
CA ARG A 421 23.92 7.09 -5.66
C ARG A 421 24.06 6.78 -4.18
N CYS A 422 25.25 7.00 -3.64
CA CYS A 422 25.53 6.81 -2.21
C CYS A 422 24.54 7.60 -1.35
N LEU A 423 24.26 8.86 -1.71
CA LEU A 423 23.31 9.71 -0.97
C LEU A 423 21.88 9.16 -1.00
N TRP A 424 21.38 8.78 -2.18
CA TRP A 424 20.01 8.24 -2.32
C TRP A 424 19.84 6.88 -1.64
N GLN A 425 20.82 5.99 -1.80
CA GLN A 425 20.81 4.69 -1.17
C GLN A 425 20.93 4.81 0.36
N HIS A 426 21.75 5.74 0.86
CA HIS A 426 21.87 6.03 2.29
C HIS A 426 20.57 6.59 2.89
N GLN A 427 19.90 7.51 2.18
CA GLN A 427 18.58 8.00 2.56
C GLN A 427 17.53 6.89 2.58
N LEU A 428 17.55 6.00 1.59
CA LEU A 428 16.66 4.84 1.54
C LEU A 428 16.93 3.85 2.70
N LEU A 429 18.20 3.58 3.03
CA LEU A 429 18.57 2.76 4.19
C LEU A 429 18.06 3.36 5.49
N ALA A 430 18.13 4.68 5.65
CA ALA A 430 17.56 5.37 6.82
C ALA A 430 16.04 5.17 6.92
N LEU A 431 15.31 5.34 5.80
CA LEU A 431 13.86 5.12 5.76
C LEU A 431 13.47 3.66 6.04
N LEU A 432 14.24 2.71 5.50
CA LEU A 432 14.04 1.28 5.72
C LEU A 432 14.32 0.87 7.17
N ALA A 433 15.37 1.42 7.77
CA ALA A 433 15.73 1.21 9.17
C ALA A 433 14.64 1.72 10.13
N VAL A 434 14.06 2.91 9.86
CA VAL A 434 12.93 3.45 10.63
C VAL A 434 11.67 2.63 10.41
N HIS A 435 11.42 2.15 9.19
CA HIS A 435 10.24 1.33 8.91
C HIS A 435 10.28 -0.05 9.55
N SER A 436 11.45 -0.69 9.58
CA SER A 436 11.64 -2.05 10.08
C SER A 436 11.95 -2.08 11.59
N ALA A 437 11.52 -1.07 12.34
CA ALA A 437 11.67 -1.01 13.79
C ALA A 437 11.01 -2.24 14.47
N PRO A 438 11.59 -2.79 15.55
CA PRO A 438 12.71 -2.25 16.33
C PRO A 438 14.13 -2.64 15.85
N HIS A 439 14.27 -3.66 15.01
CA HIS A 439 15.59 -4.25 14.70
C HIS A 439 16.27 -3.67 13.44
N GLY A 440 15.53 -3.04 12.52
CA GLY A 440 16.07 -2.57 11.24
C GLY A 440 17.24 -1.59 11.35
N ALA A 441 17.21 -0.70 12.35
CA ALA A 441 18.32 0.23 12.61
C ALA A 441 19.59 -0.48 13.10
N ALA A 442 19.44 -1.47 13.99
CA ALA A 442 20.57 -2.23 14.51
C ALA A 442 21.21 -3.09 13.41
N GLU A 443 20.40 -3.74 12.57
CA GLU A 443 20.87 -4.55 11.44
C GLU A 443 21.62 -3.69 10.40
N ALA A 444 21.07 -2.54 10.00
CA ALA A 444 21.71 -1.65 9.04
C ALA A 444 23.04 -1.08 9.58
N LEU A 445 23.08 -0.65 10.85
CA LEU A 445 24.30 -0.18 11.48
C LEU A 445 25.35 -1.29 11.62
N PHE A 446 24.93 -2.51 12.00
CA PHE A 446 25.82 -3.67 12.07
C PHE A 446 26.46 -3.94 10.71
N TYR A 447 25.69 -4.01 9.62
CA TYR A 447 26.24 -4.28 8.30
C TYR A 447 27.16 -3.16 7.80
N LEU A 448 26.83 -1.88 8.03
CA LEU A 448 27.73 -0.78 7.66
C LEU A 448 29.05 -0.83 8.43
N LEU A 449 29.01 -1.08 9.73
CA LEU A 449 30.23 -1.17 10.57
C LEU A 449 31.06 -2.42 10.25
N ALA A 450 30.40 -3.55 10.00
CA ALA A 450 31.09 -4.82 9.74
C ALA A 450 31.71 -4.90 8.34
N LEU A 451 31.18 -4.15 7.37
CA LEU A 451 31.62 -4.20 5.97
C LEU A 451 32.52 -3.02 5.56
N ALA A 452 32.58 -1.94 6.36
CA ALA A 452 33.43 -0.80 6.11
C ALA A 452 34.93 -1.16 6.15
N ARG A 453 35.69 -0.69 5.15
CA ARG A 453 37.14 -0.87 4.99
C ARG A 453 37.90 0.46 5.00
N THR A 454 37.23 1.55 4.66
CA THR A 454 37.82 2.89 4.59
C THR A 454 37.21 3.83 5.65
N PRO A 455 37.91 4.90 6.06
CA PRO A 455 37.36 5.87 7.00
C PRO A 455 36.14 6.62 6.43
N GLU A 456 36.06 6.79 5.11
CA GLU A 456 34.92 7.40 4.42
C GLU A 456 33.67 6.50 4.49
N GLU A 457 33.85 5.20 4.29
CA GLU A 457 32.80 4.18 4.51
C GLU A 457 32.35 4.15 5.97
N LEU A 458 33.30 4.21 6.91
CA LEU A 458 33.00 4.23 8.34
C LEU A 458 32.23 5.49 8.74
N ALA A 459 32.45 6.62 8.06
CA ALA A 459 31.74 7.88 8.31
C ALA A 459 30.25 7.84 7.90
N LEU A 460 29.82 6.86 7.07
CA LEU A 460 28.41 6.67 6.76
C LEU A 460 27.62 6.16 7.98
N ALA A 461 28.20 5.30 8.82
CA ALA A 461 27.52 4.78 10.00
C ALA A 461 27.10 5.86 11.02
N PRO A 462 27.95 6.83 11.43
CA PRO A 462 27.55 7.93 12.28
C PRO A 462 26.59 8.91 11.58
N GLN A 463 26.65 9.07 10.25
CA GLN A 463 25.67 9.87 9.50
C GLN A 463 24.28 9.21 9.49
N LEU A 464 24.21 7.89 9.28
CA LEU A 464 22.96 7.12 9.41
C LEU A 464 22.42 7.24 10.82
N HIS A 465 23.29 7.07 11.82
CA HIS A 465 22.95 7.21 13.22
C HIS A 465 22.42 8.62 13.56
N ALA A 466 23.03 9.69 13.02
CA ALA A 466 22.54 11.06 13.18
C ALA A 466 21.16 11.27 12.52
N GLY A 467 20.93 10.72 11.33
CA GLY A 467 19.60 10.72 10.70
C GLY A 467 18.56 9.93 11.49
N LEU A 468 18.97 8.81 12.11
CA LEU A 468 18.16 8.02 13.03
C LEU A 468 17.92 8.71 14.39
N ARG A 469 18.68 9.75 14.76
CA ARG A 469 18.34 10.60 15.93
C ARG A 469 17.05 11.38 15.72
N ALA A 470 16.58 11.58 14.48
CA ALA A 470 15.21 12.03 14.24
C ALA A 470 14.16 10.98 14.71
N ALA A 471 14.54 9.71 14.83
CA ALA A 471 13.78 8.63 15.47
C ALA A 471 14.09 8.47 16.97
N ALA A 472 14.87 9.38 17.59
CA ALA A 472 15.17 9.36 19.02
C ALA A 472 13.91 9.35 19.90
N LYS A 473 12.79 9.89 19.41
CA LYS A 473 11.49 9.78 20.08
C LYS A 473 11.02 8.32 20.22
N ALA A 474 11.22 7.49 19.19
CA ALA A 474 10.86 6.07 19.24
C ALA A 474 11.80 5.29 20.18
N VAL A 475 13.10 5.62 20.15
CA VAL A 475 14.08 5.06 21.10
C VAL A 475 13.75 5.46 22.54
N ALA A 476 13.34 6.72 22.77
CA ALA A 476 12.90 7.23 24.06
C ALA A 476 11.68 6.45 24.60
N ALA A 477 10.67 6.23 23.75
CA ALA A 477 9.48 5.47 24.10
C ALA A 477 9.80 4.01 24.45
N ALA A 478 10.59 3.33 23.61
CA ALA A 478 11.03 1.96 23.84
C ALA A 478 11.89 1.83 25.12
N LEU A 479 12.72 2.83 25.42
CA LEU A 479 13.54 2.86 26.62
C LEU A 479 12.67 3.01 27.89
N VAL A 480 11.66 3.87 27.86
CA VAL A 480 10.70 4.03 28.97
C VAL A 480 9.92 2.74 29.18
N GLU A 481 9.41 2.13 28.10
CA GLU A 481 8.67 0.86 28.16
C GLU A 481 9.53 -0.29 28.70
N ALA A 482 10.79 -0.39 28.27
CA ALA A 482 11.71 -1.42 28.72
C ALA A 482 12.11 -1.27 30.19
N VAL A 483 12.33 -0.04 30.66
CA VAL A 483 12.82 0.25 32.03
C VAL A 483 11.68 0.34 33.04
N CYS A 484 10.55 0.94 32.67
CA CYS A 484 9.41 1.21 33.54
C CYS A 484 8.08 1.15 32.75
N PRO A 485 7.57 -0.05 32.42
CA PRO A 485 6.38 -0.23 31.58
C PRO A 485 5.10 0.34 32.23
N GLU A 486 5.02 0.32 33.56
CA GLU A 486 3.91 0.89 34.35
C GLU A 486 3.73 2.40 34.17
N ALA A 487 4.70 3.08 33.55
CA ALA A 487 4.70 4.52 33.34
C ALA A 487 4.72 4.90 31.84
N ALA A 488 4.42 3.96 30.93
CA ALA A 488 4.21 4.26 29.53
C ALA A 488 3.01 5.23 29.38
N GLY A 489 3.26 6.43 28.83
CA GLY A 489 2.24 7.49 28.73
C GLY A 489 2.08 8.37 29.98
N ALA A 490 2.97 8.26 30.97
CA ALA A 490 2.93 9.11 32.15
C ALA A 490 3.18 10.60 31.83
N GLU A 491 2.66 11.46 32.70
CA GLU A 491 2.75 12.91 32.55
C GLU A 491 4.19 13.41 32.40
N LEU A 492 4.37 14.33 31.44
CA LEU A 492 5.64 15.01 31.19
C LEU A 492 5.94 16.09 32.24
N ALA A 493 4.89 16.61 32.89
CA ALA A 493 5.01 17.61 33.93
C ALA A 493 5.74 17.06 35.16
N TRP A 494 6.57 17.90 35.77
CA TRP A 494 7.37 17.52 36.93
C TRP A 494 6.57 17.83 38.21
N PRO A 495 6.33 16.82 39.08
CA PRO A 495 5.55 17.01 40.28
C PRO A 495 6.31 17.77 41.37
N PRO A 496 5.61 18.27 42.41
CA PRO A 496 6.28 18.80 43.59
C PRO A 496 7.09 17.71 44.31
N GLU A 497 8.10 18.12 45.06
CA GLU A 497 9.02 17.23 45.75
C GLU A 497 8.30 16.29 46.75
N GLU A 498 7.24 16.77 47.43
CA GLU A 498 6.50 15.94 48.38
C GLU A 498 5.86 14.71 47.72
N LEU A 499 5.49 14.81 46.43
CA LEU A 499 4.88 13.70 45.69
C LEU A 499 5.91 12.65 45.25
N ALA A 500 7.20 12.99 45.18
CA ALA A 500 8.26 12.02 44.92
C ALA A 500 8.33 10.94 46.01
N ARG A 501 7.88 11.24 47.23
CA ARG A 501 7.78 10.26 48.33
C ARG A 501 6.76 9.15 48.03
N ALA A 502 5.70 9.45 47.28
CA ALA A 502 4.68 8.48 46.90
C ALA A 502 5.16 7.52 45.79
N THR A 503 6.19 7.90 45.03
CA THR A 503 6.74 7.10 43.92
C THR A 503 8.10 6.46 44.22
N VAL A 504 8.52 6.46 45.49
CA VAL A 504 9.86 6.02 45.92
C VAL A 504 10.22 4.61 45.42
N GLU A 505 9.28 3.66 45.46
CA GLU A 505 9.53 2.28 45.02
C GLU A 505 9.89 2.21 43.52
N ARG A 506 9.14 2.94 42.69
CA ARG A 506 9.41 3.04 41.25
C ARG A 506 10.75 3.71 40.99
N ASP A 507 11.03 4.79 41.70
CA ASP A 507 12.22 5.61 41.49
C ASP A 507 13.50 4.84 41.91
N LEU A 508 13.44 4.07 43.01
CA LEU A 508 14.50 3.13 43.41
C LEU A 508 14.68 1.98 42.41
N ARG A 509 13.58 1.46 41.82
CA ARG A 509 13.64 0.43 40.78
C ARG A 509 14.33 0.93 39.51
N ILE A 510 14.02 2.16 39.09
CA ILE A 510 14.70 2.84 37.97
C ILE A 510 16.19 2.99 38.29
N LEU A 511 16.53 3.54 39.46
CA LEU A 511 17.92 3.74 39.88
C LEU A 511 18.71 2.42 39.92
N ARG A 512 18.10 1.35 40.44
CA ARG A 512 18.69 0.00 40.44
C ARG A 512 18.93 -0.54 39.04
N ARG A 513 17.99 -0.34 38.10
CA ARG A 513 18.15 -0.77 36.70
C ARG A 513 19.29 -0.02 36.01
N PHE A 514 19.43 1.28 36.22
CA PHE A 514 20.55 2.09 35.72
C PHE A 514 21.90 1.67 36.32
N ARG A 515 21.90 1.18 37.56
CA ARG A 515 23.11 0.61 38.18
C ARG A 515 23.49 -0.75 37.59
N GLN A 516 22.50 -1.58 37.27
CA GLN A 516 22.71 -2.92 36.72
C GLN A 516 23.07 -2.90 35.23
N HIS A 517 22.58 -1.92 34.48
CA HIS A 517 22.75 -1.84 33.02
C HIS A 517 23.42 -0.52 32.64
N PRO A 518 24.77 -0.48 32.55
CA PRO A 518 25.51 0.75 32.28
C PRO A 518 25.21 1.34 30.89
N LEU A 519 24.66 0.55 29.96
CA LEU A 519 24.26 0.98 28.61
C LEU A 519 23.08 1.97 28.62
N LEU A 520 22.30 2.06 29.71
CA LEU A 520 21.15 2.96 29.78
C LEU A 520 21.56 4.44 29.77
N PHE A 521 22.73 4.81 30.32
CA PHE A 521 23.25 6.18 30.24
C PHE A 521 23.67 6.58 28.82
N PRO A 522 24.47 5.79 28.07
CA PRO A 522 24.72 6.02 26.65
C PRO A 522 23.47 6.08 25.78
N LEU A 523 22.45 5.25 26.06
CA LEU A 523 21.17 5.28 25.35
C LEU A 523 20.39 6.57 25.65
N LEU A 524 20.36 7.04 26.90
CA LEU A 524 19.81 8.36 27.21
C LEU A 524 20.59 9.48 26.55
N ARG A 525 21.92 9.35 26.41
CA ARG A 525 22.77 10.34 25.72
C ARG A 525 22.45 10.39 24.22
N LEU A 526 22.19 9.24 23.61
CA LEU A 526 21.70 9.16 22.25
C LEU A 526 20.36 9.91 22.09
N VAL A 527 19.43 9.70 23.02
CA VAL A 527 18.13 10.38 23.03
C VAL A 527 18.29 11.89 23.27
N ALA A 528 19.22 12.31 24.14
CA ALA A 528 19.54 13.71 24.41
C ALA A 528 20.04 14.46 23.18
N GLY A 529 20.74 13.77 22.27
CA GLY A 529 21.22 14.35 21.01
C GLY A 529 20.17 14.57 19.92
N GLY A 530 18.91 14.17 20.13
CA GLY A 530 17.81 14.33 19.17
C GLY A 530 16.69 15.21 19.71
N HIS A 531 16.90 16.52 19.87
CA HIS A 531 15.91 17.46 20.44
C HIS A 531 14.58 17.42 19.66
N PRO A 532 13.39 17.34 20.32
CA PRO A 532 13.13 17.34 21.77
C PRO A 532 12.94 15.94 22.40
N ALA A 533 13.55 14.88 21.86
CA ALA A 533 13.25 13.49 22.23
C ALA A 533 13.43 13.16 23.73
N LEU A 534 14.38 13.80 24.40
CA LEU A 534 14.63 13.59 25.83
C LEU A 534 13.44 13.95 26.72
N CYS A 535 12.56 14.86 26.27
CA CYS A 535 11.31 15.18 26.96
C CYS A 535 10.45 13.93 27.20
N TYR A 536 10.43 12.99 26.24
CA TYR A 536 9.65 11.75 26.36
C TYR A 536 10.23 10.75 27.37
N CYS A 537 11.49 10.93 27.81
CA CYS A 537 12.10 10.15 28.88
C CYS A 537 11.92 10.78 30.28
N SER A 538 11.05 11.81 30.43
CA SER A 538 10.84 12.57 31.67
C SER A 538 10.67 11.68 32.92
N VAL A 539 9.95 10.56 32.80
CA VAL A 539 9.76 9.59 33.89
C VAL A 539 11.07 8.99 34.41
N LEU A 540 11.98 8.61 33.50
CA LEU A 540 13.27 8.01 33.86
C LEU A 540 14.17 9.04 34.50
N LEU A 541 14.20 10.26 33.96
CA LEU A 541 14.98 11.38 34.48
C LEU A 541 14.51 11.77 35.88
N ARG A 542 13.19 11.84 36.09
CA ARG A 542 12.56 12.10 37.38
C ARG A 542 12.89 11.02 38.40
N GLY A 543 12.74 9.75 38.03
CA GLY A 543 13.03 8.62 38.94
C GLY A 543 14.51 8.55 39.32
N LEU A 544 15.42 8.83 38.39
CA LEU A 544 16.84 8.94 38.68
C LEU A 544 17.15 10.13 39.60
N LEU A 545 16.59 11.30 39.34
CA LEU A 545 16.82 12.48 40.17
C LEU A 545 16.29 12.27 41.59
N ALA A 546 15.07 11.74 41.74
CA ALA A 546 14.46 11.44 43.03
C ALA A 546 15.30 10.44 43.84
N GLY A 547 15.75 9.36 43.20
CA GLY A 547 16.61 8.37 43.85
C GLY A 547 17.97 8.92 44.28
N LEU A 548 18.56 9.82 43.49
CA LEU A 548 19.83 10.48 43.83
C LEU A 548 19.65 11.53 44.95
N VAL A 549 18.58 12.33 44.90
CA VAL A 549 18.24 13.29 45.97
C VAL A 549 18.07 12.56 47.30
N ALA A 550 17.33 11.45 47.31
CA ALA A 550 17.13 10.63 48.51
C ALA A 550 18.43 9.98 49.00
N HIS A 551 19.32 9.54 48.09
CA HIS A 551 20.62 8.99 48.47
C HIS A 551 21.49 10.03 49.18
N TRP A 552 21.59 11.23 48.60
CA TRP A 552 22.44 12.30 49.14
C TRP A 552 21.91 12.91 50.43
N ASP A 553 20.59 12.94 50.62
CA ASP A 553 19.95 13.32 51.90
C ASP A 553 20.32 12.33 53.02
N ALA A 554 20.29 11.03 52.71
CA ALA A 554 20.63 9.98 53.67
C ALA A 554 22.15 9.73 53.84
N CYS A 555 23.00 10.42 53.07
CA CYS A 555 24.44 10.19 53.06
C CYS A 555 25.11 10.79 54.29
N ARG A 556 25.80 9.94 55.07
CA ARG A 556 26.53 10.35 56.29
C ARG A 556 28.03 10.50 56.08
N GLU A 557 28.51 10.18 54.88
CA GLU A 557 29.92 10.28 54.53
C GLU A 557 30.34 11.76 54.39
N PRO A 558 31.57 12.13 54.73
CA PRO A 558 32.03 13.51 54.63
C PRO A 558 32.39 13.93 53.20
N SER A 559 32.59 12.98 52.28
CA SER A 559 33.01 13.22 50.90
C SER A 559 32.13 12.47 49.90
N THR A 560 31.82 13.11 48.77
CA THR A 560 31.10 12.50 47.64
C THR A 560 31.88 11.37 46.97
N GLY A 561 33.21 11.32 47.17
CA GLY A 561 34.07 10.24 46.67
C GLY A 561 33.78 8.87 47.29
N ALA A 562 33.14 8.82 48.46
CA ALA A 562 32.78 7.57 49.14
C ALA A 562 31.68 6.79 48.41
N SER A 563 30.87 7.45 47.57
CA SER A 563 29.80 6.84 46.78
C SER A 563 30.02 7.05 45.27
N PRO A 564 31.06 6.40 44.67
CA PRO A 564 31.55 6.72 43.33
C PRO A 564 30.50 6.51 42.22
N TRP A 565 29.60 5.55 42.39
CA TRP A 565 28.52 5.33 41.42
C TRP A 565 27.48 6.46 41.47
N HIS A 566 27.05 6.88 42.67
CA HIS A 566 26.06 7.94 42.82
C HIS A 566 26.63 9.29 42.37
N LEU A 567 27.91 9.57 42.64
CA LEU A 567 28.59 10.74 42.11
C LEU A 567 28.61 10.74 40.57
N ARG A 568 29.04 9.64 39.94
CA ARG A 568 29.04 9.52 38.46
C ARG A 568 27.62 9.62 37.88
N ALA A 569 26.63 9.02 38.51
CA ALA A 569 25.24 9.06 38.08
C ALA A 569 24.65 10.47 38.19
N SER A 570 24.93 11.19 39.29
CA SER A 570 24.55 12.61 39.46
C SER A 570 25.18 13.48 38.38
N CYS A 571 26.48 13.30 38.10
CA CYS A 571 27.14 14.05 37.05
C CYS A 571 26.57 13.75 35.65
N ALA A 572 26.40 12.46 35.33
CA ALA A 572 25.86 12.02 34.06
C ALA A 572 24.42 12.49 33.84
N LEU A 573 23.57 12.45 34.86
CA LEU A 573 22.18 12.91 34.77
C LEU A 573 22.10 14.40 34.47
N VAL A 574 22.85 15.23 35.19
CA VAL A 574 22.84 16.69 34.97
C VAL A 574 23.45 17.05 33.61
N ALA A 575 24.51 16.36 33.19
CA ALA A 575 25.06 16.51 31.84
C ALA A 575 24.05 16.12 30.75
N LEU A 576 23.30 15.03 30.94
CA LEU A 576 22.23 14.62 30.01
C LEU A 576 21.10 15.66 29.91
N LEU A 577 20.69 16.22 31.04
CA LEU A 577 19.68 17.28 31.10
C LEU A 577 20.17 18.55 30.39
N ALA A 578 21.46 18.87 30.49
CA ALA A 578 22.07 19.98 29.76
C ALA A 578 22.17 19.70 28.25
N GLU A 579 22.69 18.53 27.84
CA GLU A 579 22.80 18.12 26.44
C GLU A 579 21.43 18.10 25.73
N GLY A 580 20.38 17.66 26.42
CA GLY A 580 19.00 17.68 25.93
C GLY A 580 18.32 19.06 25.93
N SER A 581 19.05 20.14 26.23
CA SER A 581 18.52 21.50 26.35
C SER A 581 17.33 21.60 27.32
N LEU A 582 17.37 20.83 28.42
CA LEU A 582 16.38 20.91 29.51
C LEU A 582 16.84 21.83 30.65
N LEU A 583 18.15 22.04 30.78
CA LEU A 583 18.75 22.98 31.72
C LEU A 583 19.51 24.10 30.97
N PRO A 584 19.49 25.34 31.50
CA PRO A 584 20.32 26.41 30.99
C PRO A 584 21.81 26.12 31.26
N PRO A 585 22.75 26.65 30.45
CA PRO A 585 24.16 26.29 30.52
C PRO A 585 24.80 26.42 31.92
N VAL A 586 24.41 27.44 32.69
CA VAL A 586 24.95 27.70 34.04
C VAL A 586 24.56 26.58 35.02
N LEU A 587 23.29 26.18 35.02
CA LEU A 587 22.83 25.03 35.81
C LEU A 587 23.34 23.71 35.22
N GLY A 588 23.44 23.62 33.90
CA GLY A 588 23.94 22.45 33.19
C GLY A 588 25.37 22.11 33.56
N ASN A 589 26.24 23.11 33.74
CA ASN A 589 27.65 22.91 34.07
C ASN A 589 27.90 22.53 35.55
N MET A 590 26.89 22.63 36.44
CA MET A 590 27.11 22.47 37.89
C MET A 590 27.64 21.08 38.28
N HIS A 591 27.44 20.09 37.41
CA HIS A 591 27.91 18.73 37.63
C HIS A 591 29.43 18.62 37.72
N GLU A 592 30.17 19.56 37.15
CA GLU A 592 31.63 19.62 37.27
C GLU A 592 32.10 19.93 38.70
N LEU A 593 31.23 20.53 39.52
CA LEU A 593 31.53 20.87 40.91
C LEU A 593 31.32 19.69 41.87
N PHE A 594 30.45 18.72 41.52
CA PHE A 594 30.02 17.64 42.43
C PHE A 594 31.16 16.81 43.05
N PRO A 595 32.29 16.51 42.37
CA PRO A 595 33.40 15.76 42.97
C PRO A 595 34.06 16.46 44.17
N GLU A 596 33.98 17.79 44.21
CA GLU A 596 34.65 18.60 45.23
C GLU A 596 33.72 19.05 46.36
N LEU A 597 32.40 18.84 46.21
CA LEU A 597 31.38 19.28 47.16
C LEU A 597 31.10 18.26 48.27
N ALA A 598 30.52 18.72 49.37
CA ALA A 598 29.97 17.84 50.40
C ALA A 598 28.65 17.19 49.92
N PRO A 599 28.31 15.98 50.40
CA PRO A 599 27.07 15.28 50.04
C PRO A 599 25.79 16.12 50.19
N PHE A 600 25.67 16.88 51.28
CA PHE A 600 24.53 17.76 51.53
C PHE A 600 24.47 18.92 50.52
N GLU A 601 25.61 19.43 50.05
CA GLU A 601 25.65 20.49 49.05
C GLU A 601 25.22 19.96 47.68
N VAL A 602 25.62 18.73 47.33
CA VAL A 602 25.11 18.04 46.12
C VAL A 602 23.59 17.83 46.22
N HIS A 603 23.08 17.42 47.38
CA HIS A 603 21.65 17.31 47.62
C HIS A 603 20.90 18.63 47.36
N LEU A 604 21.38 19.75 47.92
CA LEU A 604 20.78 21.07 47.70
C LEU A 604 20.79 21.50 46.22
N LEU A 605 21.87 21.23 45.50
CA LEU A 605 21.98 21.54 44.07
C LEU A 605 21.02 20.68 43.23
N LEU A 606 20.88 19.38 43.52
CA LEU A 606 19.92 18.51 42.84
C LEU A 606 18.47 18.91 43.15
N LEU A 607 18.17 19.39 44.35
CA LEU A 607 16.87 19.98 44.70
C LEU A 607 16.60 21.26 43.90
N SER A 608 17.61 22.11 43.70
CA SER A 608 17.47 23.29 42.84
C SER A 608 17.19 22.88 41.38
N VAL A 609 17.85 21.84 40.87
CA VAL A 609 17.56 21.27 39.54
C VAL A 609 16.12 20.74 39.46
N TRP A 610 15.63 20.04 40.49
CA TRP A 610 14.24 19.59 40.56
C TRP A 610 13.27 20.77 40.54
N GLY A 611 13.51 21.78 41.37
CA GLY A 611 12.70 23.00 41.45
C GLY A 611 12.64 23.74 40.11
N TYR A 612 13.77 23.83 39.41
CA TYR A 612 13.83 24.42 38.07
C TYR A 612 13.01 23.61 37.07
N LEU A 613 13.19 22.28 37.01
CA LEU A 613 12.45 21.42 36.08
C LEU A 613 10.95 21.37 36.37
N ARG A 614 10.52 21.54 37.63
CA ARG A 614 9.11 21.71 38.00
C ARG A 614 8.51 22.94 37.33
N GLU A 615 9.12 24.09 37.55
CA GLU A 615 8.67 25.38 37.03
C GLU A 615 8.80 25.45 35.50
N ASN A 616 9.83 24.79 34.98
CA ASN A 616 10.19 24.78 33.57
C ASN A 616 10.12 23.39 32.95
N SER A 617 8.97 22.73 33.15
CA SER A 617 8.72 21.35 32.71
C SER A 617 9.18 21.09 31.26
N PRO A 618 9.84 19.95 31.00
CA PRO A 618 10.43 19.60 29.71
C PRO A 618 9.33 19.19 28.73
N LEU A 619 8.62 20.19 28.19
CA LEU A 619 7.56 20.01 27.23
C LEU A 619 8.10 20.21 25.80
N PRO A 620 7.76 19.33 24.83
CA PRO A 620 8.18 19.50 23.44
C PRO A 620 7.78 20.86 22.83
N GLN A 621 6.69 21.47 23.31
CA GLN A 621 6.19 22.77 22.86
C GLN A 621 7.14 23.94 23.13
N LYS A 622 8.10 23.78 24.04
CA LYS A 622 9.11 24.80 24.36
C LYS A 622 10.26 24.85 23.34
N PHE A 623 10.29 23.93 22.38
CA PHE A 623 11.30 23.87 21.34
C PHE A 623 10.78 24.46 20.04
N THR A 624 11.52 25.41 19.47
CA THR A 624 11.22 26.01 18.17
C THR A 624 12.17 25.43 17.11
N PHE A 625 11.62 25.12 15.94
CA PHE A 625 12.41 24.61 14.82
C PHE A 625 13.18 25.76 14.17
N GLN A 626 14.50 25.61 14.04
CA GLN A 626 15.35 26.56 13.32
C GLN A 626 15.65 26.01 11.92
N PRO A 627 15.01 26.54 10.86
CA PRO A 627 15.12 26.00 9.51
C PRO A 627 16.53 26.12 8.92
N GLU A 628 17.32 27.09 9.35
CA GLU A 628 18.70 27.32 8.89
C GLU A 628 19.67 26.22 9.33
N LEU A 629 19.39 25.57 10.47
CA LEU A 629 20.28 24.57 11.08
C LEU A 629 19.63 23.18 11.14
N GLY A 630 18.36 23.05 10.77
CA GLY A 630 17.62 21.78 10.80
C GLY A 630 17.45 21.19 12.20
N VAL A 631 17.54 22.00 13.25
CA VAL A 631 17.50 21.56 14.65
C VAL A 631 16.41 22.28 15.44
N PHE A 632 15.88 21.59 16.45
CA PHE A 632 14.99 22.19 17.45
C PHE A 632 15.83 22.86 18.55
N ARG A 633 15.58 24.14 18.84
CA ARG A 633 16.23 24.86 19.95
C ARG A 633 15.20 25.33 20.96
N ARG A 634 15.58 25.33 22.24
CA ARG A 634 14.80 25.90 23.33
C ARG A 634 15.34 27.29 23.66
N ASP A 635 14.44 28.26 23.78
CA ASP A 635 14.77 29.62 24.19
C ASP A 635 14.57 29.78 25.70
N PHE A 636 15.66 29.74 26.46
CA PHE A 636 15.64 29.86 27.92
C PHE A 636 15.24 31.26 28.41
N GLY A 637 15.27 32.29 27.56
CA GLY A 637 14.81 33.63 27.93
C GLY A 637 13.31 33.69 28.21
N ARG A 638 12.56 32.67 27.77
CA ARG A 638 11.11 32.53 27.97
C ARG A 638 10.72 31.69 29.19
N ASP A 639 11.69 31.09 29.86
CA ASP A 639 11.50 30.15 30.98
C ASP A 639 11.46 30.84 32.37
N GLY A 640 11.28 32.16 32.41
CA GLY A 640 11.17 32.93 33.64
C GLY A 640 12.51 33.14 34.37
N ASP A 641 12.44 33.66 35.61
CA ASP A 641 13.63 34.05 36.37
C ASP A 641 14.38 32.83 36.97
N VAL A 642 15.61 32.61 36.50
CA VAL A 642 16.52 31.55 36.95
C VAL A 642 17.27 31.96 38.25
N SER A 643 17.21 33.24 38.64
CA SER A 643 18.04 33.82 39.71
C SER A 643 17.90 33.12 41.05
N LYS A 644 16.70 32.61 41.39
CA LYS A 644 16.47 31.85 42.63
C LYS A 644 17.25 30.53 42.70
N HIS A 645 17.42 29.86 41.56
CA HIS A 645 18.17 28.60 41.46
C HIS A 645 19.67 28.87 41.41
N LEU A 646 20.07 29.98 40.77
CA LEU A 646 21.45 30.45 40.77
C LEU A 646 21.92 30.94 42.14
N ALA A 647 21.04 31.53 42.96
CA ALA A 647 21.38 31.97 44.32
C ALA A 647 21.88 30.80 45.19
N VAL A 648 21.28 29.62 45.06
CA VAL A 648 21.72 28.39 45.76
C VAL A 648 23.11 27.96 45.26
N LEU A 649 23.31 27.96 43.94
CA LEU A 649 24.61 27.65 43.33
C LEU A 649 25.71 28.62 43.80
N HIS A 650 25.44 29.92 43.79
CA HIS A 650 26.38 30.95 44.23
C HIS A 650 26.69 30.85 45.73
N ALA A 651 25.70 30.52 46.57
CA ALA A 651 25.93 30.32 48.00
C ALA A 651 26.83 29.11 48.27
N VAL A 652 26.63 27.99 47.56
CA VAL A 652 27.48 26.79 47.64
C VAL A 652 28.89 27.09 47.15
N LEU A 653 29.02 27.83 46.04
CA LEU A 653 30.31 28.22 45.47
C LEU A 653 31.08 29.17 46.40
N HIS A 654 30.40 30.16 46.99
CA HIS A 654 30.98 31.11 47.94
C HIS A 654 31.45 30.42 49.22
N ARG A 655 30.66 29.48 49.76
CA ARG A 655 31.04 28.66 50.92
C ARG A 655 32.32 27.86 50.66
N ASN A 656 32.51 27.41 49.42
CA ASN A 656 33.65 26.59 49.00
C ASN A 656 34.70 27.37 48.20
N ILE A 657 34.76 28.71 48.34
CA ILE A 657 35.64 29.56 47.52
C ILE A 657 37.13 29.18 47.62
N HIS A 658 37.53 28.65 48.78
CA HIS A 658 38.88 28.17 49.06
C HIS A 658 39.31 26.97 48.16
N ARG A 659 38.35 26.22 47.60
CA ARG A 659 38.58 25.08 46.68
C ARG A 659 38.10 25.36 45.26
N LEU A 660 36.98 26.07 45.12
CA LEU A 660 36.28 26.27 43.84
C LEU A 660 36.48 27.66 43.24
N GLY A 661 37.32 28.52 43.81
CA GLY A 661 37.51 29.90 43.36
C GLY A 661 37.92 30.05 41.89
N LEU A 662 38.68 29.09 41.34
CA LEU A 662 39.05 29.09 39.91
C LEU A 662 37.88 28.77 38.98
N LEU A 663 36.88 28.02 39.47
CA LEU A 663 35.68 27.66 38.71
C LEU A 663 34.59 28.74 38.83
N ALA A 664 34.71 29.66 39.79
CA ALA A 664 33.72 30.70 40.04
C ALA A 664 33.49 31.66 38.85
N ALA A 665 34.46 31.80 37.94
CA ALA A 665 34.31 32.64 36.74
C ALA A 665 33.51 31.97 35.61
N ARG A 666 33.24 30.65 35.71
CA ARG A 666 32.52 29.86 34.69
C ARG A 666 31.02 29.77 34.95
N PHE A 667 30.58 30.11 36.16
CA PHE A 667 29.22 30.07 36.65
C PHE A 667 28.78 31.48 37.01
#